data_AF-A0A9P9FCF1-F1
#
_entry.id   AF-A0A9P9FCF1-F1
#
_cell.length_a   1.000
_cell.length_b   1.000
_cell.length_c   1.000
_cell.angle_alpha   90.00
_cell.angle_beta   90.00
_cell.angle_gamma   90.00
#
_symmetry.space_group_name_H-M   'P 1'
#
loop_
_entity.id
_entity.type
_entity.pdbx_description
1 polymer ?
#
loop_
_entity_poly.entity_id
_entity_poly.type
_entity_poly.pdbx_seq_one_letter_code
_entity_poly.pdbx_strand_id
1 'polypeptide(L)'
;MTSEFHSGSEAFPPQHQRDPSAAMSLGNTPTSPHAPPSDNGGAVVDGTSNGMLGADGNDLPPPPPTGPSPEQLRQVSDVLTSEIGIATLLNRLKQSIASAKEFGLFLKKRSSLEEDHAQGLKKLSRSTQDSMRRPDHRQGTFGAAYDEMMHTHDRMAENGMQFASSLHQMHDEILELAANAERNRKTWKTNGLSAEQKVADMEQAMRKSKAKYDTLSEDYERVKMGEARQSGKMFGALKGHKSAAQHEEELLRKVQAADQTYHGHVQALQTERSTLLSTTRPEAVRALQDLIKEIDLGVSLQMQKLASFNEKLLLSNGLNISPIKGPGGEGSQRSLRQAVSSIDNDKDLHNYVTAQYRNLPASSGDVKYERNAALNPQSSSHVATSGPVLQPVLGQAPPSVGLSGPQPLGPGSRSSTLGLGPLTGNPQTPTGLDPPFPPNGPSDEPRPFSQSHSRSFSQGTAPPAQGAHPPQVSGRIAGQQRYGHGGGGSFSSAGPPQLGALPFQPSSGPSPPPASAPYQAPPQELPGNSPGPPGPPGAGRSPPPYGAPSQPPPGTSAPNKPVFGLSLSRLYERDSLAVPMVVYQCIQAADLYGLALEGIYRQSGSMNHIQRLKNMFDTDSSNPALDFRNPENFYHDVNSVTGLLKLFLRDLPDPLLTHEHHDSFIAAAKHDDEVVRRDSLHAIINSLPDPNYATLRALTLHLYRVMDNSHTNRMNSHNLAVIFGPTLMGTDPSTAIADAGWQIKVIDTILQNTYQIFDED
;
A
#
# COMPACT_ATOMS: atom_id res chain seq x y z
N MET A 1 -55.00 21.91 -54.48
CA MET A 1 -55.45 22.79 -55.58
C MET A 1 -54.21 23.34 -56.28
N THR A 2 -54.37 23.76 -57.53
CA THR A 2 -53.40 24.49 -58.38
C THR A 2 -53.02 25.86 -57.78
N SER A 3 -51.98 26.61 -58.19
CA SER A 3 -51.08 26.59 -59.38
C SER A 3 -49.84 27.51 -59.17
N GLU A 4 -48.69 27.17 -59.78
CA GLU A 4 -47.75 28.04 -60.55
C GLU A 4 -47.10 29.31 -59.90
N PHE A 5 -45.93 29.87 -60.29
CA PHE A 5 -44.93 29.61 -61.35
C PHE A 5 -43.50 30.18 -61.04
N HIS A 6 -42.45 29.54 -61.59
CA HIS A 6 -41.10 30.01 -62.02
C HIS A 6 -40.27 31.16 -61.36
N SER A 7 -39.03 30.81 -60.96
CA SER A 7 -37.68 31.28 -61.46
C SER A 7 -36.59 30.48 -60.70
N GLY A 8 -35.41 30.04 -61.19
CA GLY A 8 -34.45 30.55 -62.18
C GLY A 8 -33.23 31.15 -61.44
N SER A 9 -31.96 30.71 -61.55
CA SER A 9 -31.29 29.64 -62.32
C SER A 9 -30.02 29.09 -61.59
N GLU A 10 -29.45 27.97 -62.07
CA GLU A 10 -28.02 27.54 -62.11
C GLU A 10 -27.04 27.73 -60.89
N ALA A 11 -26.07 26.85 -60.59
CA ALA A 11 -25.55 25.66 -61.29
C ALA A 11 -24.99 24.53 -60.36
N PHE A 12 -24.68 23.41 -61.03
CA PHE A 12 -24.37 22.03 -60.62
C PHE A 12 -23.09 21.74 -59.76
N PRO A 13 -22.85 20.45 -59.33
CA PRO A 13 -21.96 20.07 -58.22
C PRO A 13 -20.79 19.12 -58.65
N PRO A 14 -20.66 17.86 -58.17
CA PRO A 14 -20.16 17.39 -56.86
C PRO A 14 -18.73 16.75 -56.92
N GLN A 15 -18.17 16.38 -55.77
CA GLN A 15 -16.96 15.52 -55.68
C GLN A 15 -17.30 14.06 -55.34
N HIS A 16 -16.55 13.09 -55.89
CA HIS A 16 -16.73 11.67 -55.57
C HIS A 16 -15.45 10.82 -55.69
N GLN A 17 -15.04 10.23 -54.55
CA GLN A 17 -14.33 8.95 -54.34
C GLN A 17 -12.88 8.67 -54.82
N ARG A 18 -12.15 8.01 -53.88
CA ARG A 18 -11.09 6.98 -54.01
C ARG A 18 -9.64 7.38 -54.38
N ASP A 19 -8.76 7.31 -53.38
CA ASP A 19 -7.68 6.29 -53.19
C ASP A 19 -6.82 5.77 -54.37
N PRO A 20 -5.57 5.29 -54.12
CA PRO A 20 -4.57 5.73 -53.13
C PRO A 20 -3.09 5.67 -53.66
N SER A 21 -2.12 5.88 -52.76
CA SER A 21 -0.71 5.40 -52.82
C SER A 21 0.42 6.24 -53.46
N ALA A 22 1.54 6.26 -52.70
CA ALA A 22 2.95 6.21 -53.13
C ALA A 22 3.68 7.47 -53.65
N ALA A 23 5.00 7.43 -53.36
CA ALA A 23 6.12 8.20 -53.90
C ALA A 23 6.19 9.73 -53.68
N MET A 24 7.23 10.15 -52.95
CA MET A 24 8.29 11.01 -53.51
C MET A 24 9.56 10.90 -52.63
N SER A 25 10.73 10.77 -53.25
CA SER A 25 12.05 10.76 -52.60
C SER A 25 12.99 11.66 -53.40
N LEU A 26 13.88 12.41 -52.73
CA LEU A 26 15.02 13.23 -53.22
C LEU A 26 15.50 14.11 -52.03
N GLY A 27 16.79 14.39 -51.75
CA GLY A 27 18.04 13.80 -52.25
C GLY A 27 19.28 14.67 -51.93
N ASN A 28 20.27 14.13 -51.19
CA ASN A 28 21.70 14.52 -51.02
C ASN A 28 22.08 16.00 -50.65
N THR A 29 22.74 16.30 -49.51
CA THR A 29 24.20 16.18 -49.17
C THR A 29 25.18 16.88 -50.14
N PRO A 30 26.43 17.28 -49.75
CA PRO A 30 27.13 17.14 -48.44
C PRO A 30 27.86 18.42 -47.92
N THR A 31 28.42 18.37 -46.70
CA THR A 31 29.80 18.87 -46.39
C THR A 31 30.27 18.48 -44.97
N SER A 32 31.58 18.29 -44.80
CA SER A 32 32.32 18.15 -43.53
C SER A 32 33.79 18.51 -43.81
N PRO A 33 34.57 19.05 -42.85
CA PRO A 33 35.53 18.17 -42.16
C PRO A 33 35.90 18.56 -40.70
N HIS A 34 36.83 17.76 -40.14
CA HIS A 34 37.71 17.94 -38.98
C HIS A 34 37.34 17.34 -37.60
N ALA A 35 38.06 16.28 -37.25
CA ALA A 35 38.54 15.98 -35.89
C ALA A 35 40.03 16.40 -35.76
N PRO A 36 40.56 16.54 -34.53
CA PRO A 36 41.56 15.56 -34.02
C PRO A 36 41.42 15.32 -32.49
N PRO A 37 42.38 14.68 -31.79
CA PRO A 37 42.63 13.25 -31.81
C PRO A 37 42.55 12.60 -30.40
N SER A 38 42.65 11.27 -30.34
CA SER A 38 42.83 10.50 -29.09
C SER A 38 44.28 10.51 -28.60
N ASP A 39 44.49 10.33 -27.28
CA ASP A 39 45.69 9.65 -26.75
C ASP A 39 45.36 8.90 -25.43
N ASN A 40 46.33 8.10 -24.96
CA ASN A 40 46.17 6.89 -24.13
C ASN A 40 46.18 7.08 -22.60
N GLY A 41 45.75 6.03 -21.90
CA GLY A 41 46.29 5.65 -20.58
C GLY A 41 45.25 5.22 -19.52
N GLY A 42 45.18 3.98 -19.03
CA GLY A 42 45.90 2.76 -19.44
C GLY A 42 46.22 1.80 -18.28
N ALA A 43 45.28 0.92 -17.92
CA ALA A 43 45.44 -0.26 -17.05
C ALA A 43 44.19 -1.14 -17.26
N VAL A 44 44.17 -2.30 -17.94
CA VAL A 44 45.11 -3.43 -18.07
C VAL A 44 45.62 -4.02 -16.76
N VAL A 45 44.79 -4.90 -16.18
CA VAL A 45 45.24 -6.24 -15.81
C VAL A 45 44.38 -7.24 -16.60
N ASP A 46 45.04 -8.05 -17.45
CA ASP A 46 44.39 -9.13 -18.21
C ASP A 46 44.64 -10.47 -17.49
N GLY A 47 43.71 -11.42 -17.68
CA GLY A 47 43.55 -12.62 -16.85
C GLY A 47 42.75 -13.74 -17.52
N THR A 48 42.85 -13.85 -18.85
CA THR A 48 42.58 -15.05 -19.70
C THR A 48 42.71 -16.41 -18.99
N SER A 49 42.04 -17.52 -19.37
CA SER A 49 41.01 -17.89 -20.39
C SER A 49 40.59 -19.35 -20.06
N ASN A 50 39.62 -20.07 -20.64
CA ASN A 50 38.77 -20.04 -21.86
C ASN A 50 37.31 -20.34 -21.42
N GLY A 51 36.21 -20.16 -22.16
CA GLY A 51 35.86 -20.31 -23.59
C GLY A 51 34.55 -21.12 -23.64
N MET A 52 33.62 -21.01 -24.59
CA MET A 52 33.79 -20.82 -26.03
C MET A 52 32.42 -20.53 -26.70
N LEU A 53 32.31 -19.40 -27.46
CA LEU A 53 31.29 -19.07 -28.49
C LEU A 53 29.78 -19.04 -28.09
N GLY A 54 28.91 -18.17 -28.62
CA GLY A 54 29.10 -17.05 -29.55
C GLY A 54 27.94 -16.90 -30.56
N ALA A 55 27.12 -15.85 -30.45
CA ALA A 55 26.13 -15.42 -31.46
C ALA A 55 25.70 -13.95 -31.22
N ASP A 56 25.47 -13.18 -32.28
CA ASP A 56 25.30 -11.72 -32.19
C ASP A 56 23.92 -11.26 -31.69
N GLY A 57 23.92 -10.37 -30.70
CA GLY A 57 22.74 -9.64 -30.24
C GLY A 57 22.41 -8.48 -31.17
N ASN A 58 21.55 -8.71 -32.15
CA ASN A 58 21.10 -7.66 -33.08
C ASN A 58 19.93 -6.87 -32.45
N ASP A 59 20.22 -5.69 -31.89
CA ASP A 59 19.24 -4.77 -31.28
C ASP A 59 18.26 -4.21 -32.35
N LEU A 60 17.25 -5.01 -32.68
CA LEU A 60 16.09 -4.58 -33.45
C LEU A 60 15.06 -3.96 -32.51
N PRO A 61 14.55 -2.75 -32.78
CA PRO A 61 13.41 -2.21 -32.04
C PRO A 61 12.20 -3.16 -32.22
N PRO A 62 11.31 -3.26 -31.22
CA PRO A 62 10.16 -4.14 -31.31
C PRO A 62 9.32 -3.82 -32.56
N PRO A 63 8.83 -4.83 -33.30
CA PRO A 63 8.11 -4.60 -34.54
C PRO A 63 6.88 -3.71 -34.27
N PRO A 64 6.54 -2.79 -35.19
CA PRO A 64 5.40 -1.92 -35.02
C PRO A 64 4.12 -2.77 -34.86
N PRO A 65 3.19 -2.39 -33.98
CA PRO A 65 2.02 -3.21 -33.68
C PRO A 65 1.21 -3.45 -34.96
N THR A 66 1.21 -4.68 -35.44
CA THR A 66 0.44 -5.09 -36.61
C THR A 66 -1.03 -4.86 -36.31
N GLY A 67 -1.65 -3.92 -37.03
CA GLY A 67 -3.06 -3.59 -36.86
C GLY A 67 -3.98 -4.81 -37.04
N PRO A 68 -5.18 -4.79 -36.45
CA PRO A 68 -6.12 -5.91 -36.54
C PRO A 68 -6.40 -6.25 -38.01
N SER A 69 -6.30 -7.54 -38.33
CA SER A 69 -6.52 -8.03 -39.69
C SER A 69 -7.95 -7.73 -40.17
N PRO A 70 -8.18 -7.63 -41.50
CA PRO A 70 -9.52 -7.42 -42.04
C PRO A 70 -10.53 -8.50 -41.61
N GLU A 71 -10.07 -9.73 -41.36
CA GLU A 71 -10.90 -10.82 -40.85
C GLU A 71 -11.31 -10.59 -39.40
N GLN A 72 -10.36 -10.22 -38.51
CA GLN A 72 -10.66 -9.87 -37.12
C GLN A 72 -11.62 -8.68 -37.02
N LEU A 73 -11.48 -7.68 -37.89
CA LEU A 73 -12.42 -6.55 -37.95
C LEU A 73 -13.85 -7.00 -38.32
N ARG A 74 -14.01 -8.00 -39.20
CA ARG A 74 -15.32 -8.58 -39.49
C ARG A 74 -15.86 -9.38 -38.30
N GLN A 75 -15.05 -10.25 -37.71
CA GLN A 75 -15.43 -11.03 -36.51
C GLN A 75 -15.87 -10.12 -35.35
N VAL A 76 -15.20 -8.98 -35.15
CA VAL A 76 -15.60 -7.95 -34.17
C VAL A 76 -16.97 -7.35 -34.53
N SER A 77 -17.22 -7.00 -35.80
CA SER A 77 -18.54 -6.53 -36.25
C SER A 77 -19.65 -7.57 -36.03
N ASP A 78 -19.37 -8.85 -36.32
CA ASP A 78 -20.30 -9.96 -36.14
C ASP A 78 -20.68 -10.12 -34.64
N VAL A 79 -19.69 -10.05 -33.73
CA VAL A 79 -19.94 -10.10 -32.28
C VAL A 79 -20.70 -8.86 -31.78
N LEU A 80 -20.34 -7.67 -32.22
CA LEU A 80 -20.96 -6.42 -31.76
C LEU A 80 -22.43 -6.27 -32.22
N THR A 81 -22.76 -6.79 -33.39
CA THR A 81 -24.15 -6.76 -33.92
C THR A 81 -25.02 -7.89 -33.37
N SER A 82 -24.43 -8.94 -32.78
CA SER A 82 -25.13 -10.07 -32.16
C SER A 82 -25.82 -9.72 -30.83
N GLU A 83 -26.67 -10.63 -30.34
CA GLU A 83 -27.34 -10.55 -29.03
C GLU A 83 -26.36 -10.51 -27.83
N ILE A 84 -25.14 -11.04 -27.96
CA ILE A 84 -24.13 -10.99 -26.88
C ILE A 84 -23.32 -9.70 -26.88
N GLY A 85 -23.45 -8.82 -27.88
CA GLY A 85 -22.62 -7.62 -28.03
C GLY A 85 -22.69 -6.67 -26.84
N ILE A 86 -23.91 -6.29 -26.41
CA ILE A 86 -24.14 -5.40 -25.26
C ILE A 86 -23.57 -6.02 -23.96
N ALA A 87 -23.85 -7.30 -23.72
CA ALA A 87 -23.37 -8.00 -22.52
C ALA A 87 -21.83 -8.11 -22.47
N THR A 88 -21.21 -8.34 -23.63
CA THR A 88 -19.75 -8.41 -23.78
C THR A 88 -19.10 -7.07 -23.45
N LEU A 89 -19.61 -5.97 -24.01
CA LEU A 89 -19.11 -4.62 -23.72
C LEU A 89 -19.35 -4.19 -22.26
N LEU A 90 -20.51 -4.53 -21.67
CA LEU A 90 -20.79 -4.28 -20.24
C LEU A 90 -19.82 -5.00 -19.30
N ASN A 91 -19.27 -6.14 -19.73
CA ASN A 91 -18.24 -6.88 -19.00
C ASN A 91 -16.85 -6.28 -19.23
N ARG A 92 -16.48 -5.90 -20.46
CA ARG A 92 -15.21 -5.18 -20.72
C ARG A 92 -15.15 -3.86 -19.97
N LEU A 93 -16.21 -3.05 -20.00
CA LEU A 93 -16.28 -1.78 -19.25
C LEU A 93 -16.18 -2.01 -17.73
N LYS A 94 -16.73 -3.11 -17.21
CA LYS A 94 -16.56 -3.50 -15.79
C LYS A 94 -15.08 -3.80 -15.46
N GLN A 95 -14.35 -4.46 -16.36
CA GLN A 95 -12.90 -4.72 -16.18
C GLN A 95 -12.13 -3.40 -16.18
N SER A 96 -12.34 -2.52 -17.16
CA SER A 96 -11.67 -1.22 -17.25
C SER A 96 -11.91 -0.34 -16.01
N ILE A 97 -13.14 -0.33 -15.49
CA ILE A 97 -13.50 0.37 -14.24
C ILE A 97 -12.78 -0.23 -13.02
N ALA A 98 -12.53 -1.53 -12.99
CA ALA A 98 -11.74 -2.15 -11.93
C ALA A 98 -10.27 -1.73 -12.04
N SER A 99 -9.66 -1.84 -13.23
CA SER A 99 -8.27 -1.41 -13.48
C SER A 99 -8.03 0.05 -13.10
N ALA A 100 -8.96 0.96 -13.44
CA ALA A 100 -8.86 2.37 -13.07
C ALA A 100 -8.90 2.60 -11.54
N LYS A 101 -9.70 1.81 -10.80
CA LYS A 101 -9.81 1.90 -9.34
C LYS A 101 -8.57 1.35 -8.63
N GLU A 102 -8.03 0.24 -9.10
CA GLU A 102 -6.78 -0.30 -8.54
C GLU A 102 -5.60 0.63 -8.79
N PHE A 103 -5.51 1.26 -9.96
CA PHE A 103 -4.46 2.28 -10.21
C PHE A 103 -4.68 3.55 -9.38
N GLY A 104 -5.92 4.00 -9.18
CA GLY A 104 -6.23 5.08 -8.24
C GLY A 104 -5.86 4.75 -6.78
N LEU A 105 -6.08 3.51 -6.34
CA LEU A 105 -5.67 3.03 -5.02
C LEU A 105 -4.14 2.96 -4.88
N PHE A 106 -3.42 2.52 -5.92
CA PHE A 106 -1.97 2.57 -5.98
C PHE A 106 -1.44 4.00 -5.85
N LEU A 107 -1.97 4.94 -6.64
CA LEU A 107 -1.60 6.36 -6.61
C LEU A 107 -1.78 6.96 -5.20
N LYS A 108 -2.92 6.67 -4.55
CA LYS A 108 -3.20 7.09 -3.17
C LYS A 108 -2.18 6.56 -2.15
N LYS A 109 -1.84 5.26 -2.24
CA LYS A 109 -0.84 4.63 -1.36
C LYS A 109 0.56 5.22 -1.58
N ARG A 110 0.98 5.37 -2.85
CA ARG A 110 2.28 5.95 -3.21
C ARG A 110 2.40 7.42 -2.82
N SER A 111 1.32 8.18 -2.92
CA SER A 111 1.17 9.55 -2.43
C SER A 111 1.45 9.63 -0.92
N SER A 112 0.71 8.87 -0.10
CA SER A 112 0.90 8.84 1.36
C SER A 112 2.33 8.48 1.78
N LEU A 113 2.92 7.44 1.16
CA LEU A 113 4.28 7.00 1.48
C LEU A 113 5.34 8.07 1.17
N GLU A 114 5.18 8.84 0.09
CA GLU A 114 6.10 9.94 -0.20
C GLU A 114 5.83 11.18 0.65
N GLU A 115 4.58 11.44 1.04
CA GLU A 115 4.23 12.51 1.99
C GLU A 115 4.85 12.24 3.37
N ASP A 116 4.70 11.03 3.91
CA ASP A 116 5.30 10.61 5.18
C ASP A 116 6.84 10.70 5.13
N HIS A 117 7.45 10.19 4.06
CA HIS A 117 8.91 10.27 3.84
C HIS A 117 9.41 11.72 3.77
N ALA A 118 8.79 12.55 2.92
CA ALA A 118 9.19 13.93 2.72
C ALA A 118 8.96 14.77 3.99
N GLN A 119 7.83 14.59 4.67
CA GLN A 119 7.54 15.29 5.93
C GLN A 119 8.50 14.85 7.04
N GLY A 120 8.88 13.57 7.09
CA GLY A 120 9.92 13.04 7.98
C GLY A 120 11.28 13.69 7.73
N LEU A 121 11.73 13.72 6.47
CA LEU A 121 12.99 14.37 6.07
C LEU A 121 13.01 15.88 6.39
N LYS A 122 11.88 16.57 6.18
CA LYS A 122 11.70 18.00 6.48
C LYS A 122 11.78 18.29 7.99
N LYS A 123 11.11 17.44 8.80
CA LYS A 123 11.17 17.50 10.27
C LYS A 123 12.59 17.25 10.80
N LEU A 124 13.25 16.21 10.29
CA LEU A 124 14.61 15.84 10.66
C LEU A 124 15.59 16.99 10.35
N SER A 125 15.60 17.46 9.10
CA SER A 125 16.53 18.52 8.65
C SER A 125 16.45 19.77 9.54
N ARG A 126 15.24 20.25 9.82
CA ARG A 126 14.99 21.43 10.68
C ARG A 126 15.40 21.19 12.14
N SER A 127 14.98 20.06 12.72
CA SER A 127 15.35 19.70 14.11
C SER A 127 16.86 19.58 14.30
N THR A 128 17.58 19.14 13.27
CA THR A 128 19.05 19.05 13.28
C THR A 128 19.69 20.42 13.10
N GLN A 129 19.20 21.28 12.18
CA GLN A 129 19.67 22.67 12.04
C GLN A 129 19.55 23.46 13.36
N ASP A 130 18.39 23.40 14.02
CA ASP A 130 18.16 24.12 15.28
C ASP A 130 18.94 23.53 16.47
N SER A 131 19.37 22.27 16.38
CA SER A 131 20.30 21.67 17.35
C SER A 131 21.74 22.13 17.10
N MET A 132 22.19 22.15 15.85
CA MET A 132 23.55 22.57 15.45
C MET A 132 23.81 24.07 15.65
N ARG A 133 22.76 24.90 15.71
CA ARG A 133 22.83 26.34 16.03
C ARG A 133 23.09 26.65 17.51
N ARG A 134 23.15 25.64 18.38
CA ARG A 134 23.48 25.83 19.81
C ARG A 134 24.99 26.09 19.99
N PRO A 135 25.39 26.94 20.95
CA PRO A 135 26.79 27.34 21.14
C PRO A 135 27.72 26.17 21.51
N ASP A 136 27.18 25.06 22.01
CA ASP A 136 27.92 23.85 22.38
C ASP A 136 28.41 23.05 21.16
N HIS A 137 27.90 23.36 19.95
CA HIS A 137 28.23 22.66 18.71
C HIS A 137 29.25 23.46 17.89
N ARG A 138 30.05 22.77 17.07
CA ARG A 138 31.05 23.38 16.18
C ARG A 138 30.40 24.41 15.23
N GLN A 139 30.80 25.66 15.38
CA GLN A 139 30.45 26.77 14.49
C GLN A 139 31.55 27.01 13.44
N GLY A 140 31.43 28.07 12.64
CA GLY A 140 32.41 28.44 11.61
C GLY A 140 32.15 27.78 10.26
N THR A 141 33.20 27.45 9.51
CA THR A 141 33.10 26.79 8.20
C THR A 141 32.42 25.43 8.29
N PHE A 142 32.66 24.68 9.37
CA PHE A 142 31.95 23.44 9.67
C PHE A 142 30.43 23.67 9.78
N GLY A 143 30.00 24.65 10.57
CA GLY A 143 28.58 24.97 10.77
C GLY A 143 27.90 25.42 9.47
N ALA A 144 28.57 26.25 8.68
CA ALA A 144 28.05 26.72 7.38
C ALA A 144 27.89 25.58 6.36
N ALA A 145 28.88 24.68 6.24
CA ALA A 145 28.78 23.50 5.38
C ALA A 145 27.68 22.53 5.83
N TYR A 146 27.45 22.42 7.15
CA TYR A 146 26.37 21.61 7.71
C TYR A 146 24.98 22.20 7.38
N ASP A 147 24.80 23.52 7.48
CA ASP A 147 23.52 24.17 7.17
C ASP A 147 23.18 24.08 5.65
N GLU A 148 24.19 24.18 4.77
CA GLU A 148 24.03 23.96 3.31
C GLU A 148 23.67 22.50 2.97
N MET A 149 24.25 21.53 3.70
CA MET A 149 23.86 20.12 3.61
C MET A 149 22.40 19.90 4.04
N MET A 150 21.99 20.44 5.19
CA MET A 150 20.60 20.33 5.67
C MET A 150 19.61 21.04 4.73
N HIS A 151 19.97 22.19 4.16
CA HIS A 151 19.14 22.89 3.17
C HIS A 151 18.98 22.09 1.87
N THR A 152 19.99 21.32 1.47
CA THR A 152 19.89 20.38 0.34
C THR A 152 18.81 19.31 0.60
N HIS A 153 18.76 18.75 1.83
CA HIS A 153 17.72 17.81 2.23
C HIS A 153 16.33 18.46 2.38
N ASP A 154 16.22 19.70 2.88
CA ASP A 154 14.94 20.43 3.00
C ASP A 154 14.30 20.67 1.61
N ARG A 155 15.13 20.92 0.58
CA ARG A 155 14.71 21.04 -0.83
C ARG A 155 14.34 19.69 -1.47
N MET A 156 15.02 18.60 -1.13
CA MET A 156 14.62 17.26 -1.56
C MET A 156 13.26 16.86 -0.97
N ALA A 157 13.01 17.23 0.30
CA ALA A 157 11.70 17.06 0.91
C ALA A 157 10.61 17.90 0.23
N GLU A 158 10.92 19.12 -0.23
CA GLU A 158 9.95 19.95 -0.98
C GLU A 158 9.60 19.36 -2.35
N ASN A 159 10.57 18.79 -3.07
CA ASN A 159 10.30 17.99 -4.27
C ASN A 159 9.39 16.78 -3.95
N GLY A 160 9.66 16.05 -2.87
CA GLY A 160 8.87 14.90 -2.43
C GLY A 160 7.42 15.26 -2.11
N MET A 161 7.18 16.35 -1.36
CA MET A 161 5.82 16.84 -1.07
C MET A 161 5.06 17.27 -2.33
N GLN A 162 5.72 17.94 -3.29
CA GLN A 162 5.09 18.31 -4.56
C GLN A 162 4.70 17.08 -5.39
N PHE A 163 5.56 16.05 -5.44
CA PHE A 163 5.25 14.78 -6.09
C PHE A 163 4.10 14.05 -5.39
N ALA A 164 4.13 13.94 -4.06
CA ALA A 164 3.09 13.32 -3.25
C ALA A 164 1.71 13.96 -3.49
N SER A 165 1.64 15.30 -3.49
CA SER A 165 0.44 16.07 -3.81
C SER A 165 -0.03 15.85 -5.26
N SER A 166 0.90 15.80 -6.22
CA SER A 166 0.58 15.53 -7.63
C SER A 166 -0.04 14.13 -7.81
N LEU A 167 0.49 13.11 -7.11
CA LEU A 167 -0.09 11.76 -7.11
C LEU A 167 -1.48 11.71 -6.46
N HIS A 168 -1.73 12.54 -5.43
CA HIS A 168 -3.04 12.61 -4.79
C HIS A 168 -4.09 13.15 -5.77
N GLN A 169 -3.79 14.24 -6.47
CA GLN A 169 -4.66 14.81 -7.50
C GLN A 169 -4.97 13.79 -8.61
N MET A 170 -3.96 13.05 -9.09
CA MET A 170 -4.17 11.98 -10.08
C MET A 170 -5.09 10.86 -9.57
N HIS A 171 -5.07 10.58 -8.26
CA HIS A 171 -5.97 9.62 -7.61
C HIS A 171 -7.43 10.11 -7.61
N ASP A 172 -7.67 11.42 -7.41
CA ASP A 172 -9.03 11.97 -7.45
C ASP A 172 -9.56 12.00 -8.89
N GLU A 173 -8.76 12.49 -9.84
CA GLU A 173 -9.08 12.53 -11.28
C GLU A 173 -9.50 11.15 -11.83
N ILE A 174 -8.78 10.08 -11.47
CA ILE A 174 -9.08 8.73 -11.97
C ILE A 174 -10.26 8.07 -11.25
N LEU A 175 -10.49 8.38 -9.96
CA LEU A 175 -11.64 7.87 -9.22
C LEU A 175 -12.95 8.55 -9.68
N GLU A 176 -12.92 9.84 -10.02
CA GLU A 176 -14.06 10.52 -10.64
C GLU A 176 -14.40 9.89 -12.01
N LEU A 177 -13.41 9.70 -12.87
CA LEU A 177 -13.58 9.02 -14.17
C LEU A 177 -14.19 7.62 -14.01
N ALA A 178 -13.67 6.82 -13.08
CA ALA A 178 -14.18 5.47 -12.80
C ALA A 178 -15.59 5.47 -12.17
N ALA A 179 -15.96 6.51 -11.43
CA ALA A 179 -17.31 6.69 -10.90
C ALA A 179 -18.32 7.11 -11.98
N ASN A 180 -17.91 7.98 -12.91
CA ASN A 180 -18.71 8.39 -14.07
C ASN A 180 -18.97 7.22 -15.01
N ALA A 181 -17.94 6.44 -15.34
CA ALA A 181 -18.06 5.22 -16.12
C ALA A 181 -18.99 4.18 -15.46
N GLU A 182 -18.91 3.96 -14.14
CA GLU A 182 -19.79 2.99 -13.44
C GLU A 182 -21.25 3.48 -13.34
N ARG A 183 -21.51 4.79 -13.28
CA ARG A 183 -22.87 5.34 -13.41
C ARG A 183 -23.44 5.04 -14.80
N ASN A 184 -22.71 5.39 -15.86
CA ASN A 184 -23.15 5.19 -17.23
C ASN A 184 -23.30 3.70 -17.59
N ARG A 185 -22.40 2.83 -17.10
CA ARG A 185 -22.49 1.37 -17.27
C ARG A 185 -23.76 0.79 -16.63
N LYS A 186 -24.22 1.32 -15.50
CA LYS A 186 -25.50 0.91 -14.87
C LYS A 186 -26.70 1.32 -15.73
N THR A 187 -26.71 2.54 -16.25
CA THR A 187 -27.76 3.02 -17.17
C THR A 187 -27.85 2.13 -18.41
N TRP A 188 -26.74 1.87 -19.09
CA TRP A 188 -26.72 1.01 -20.29
C TRP A 188 -26.98 -0.47 -19.98
N LYS A 189 -26.64 -0.96 -18.78
CA LYS A 189 -27.07 -2.31 -18.34
C LYS A 189 -28.59 -2.40 -18.28
N THR A 190 -29.26 -1.42 -17.67
CA THR A 190 -30.73 -1.43 -17.55
C THR A 190 -31.38 -1.22 -18.92
N ASN A 191 -30.99 -0.17 -19.65
CA ASN A 191 -31.65 0.21 -20.91
C ASN A 191 -31.40 -0.80 -22.03
N GLY A 192 -30.14 -1.24 -22.20
CA GLY A 192 -29.77 -2.19 -23.26
C GLY A 192 -30.34 -3.58 -23.03
N LEU A 193 -30.13 -4.16 -21.84
CA LEU A 193 -30.55 -5.56 -21.58
C LEU A 193 -32.07 -5.71 -21.41
N SER A 194 -32.81 -4.67 -21.01
CA SER A 194 -34.27 -4.74 -20.96
C SER A 194 -34.91 -4.77 -22.35
N ALA A 195 -34.33 -4.09 -23.34
CA ALA A 195 -34.78 -4.16 -24.73
C ALA A 195 -34.52 -5.55 -25.35
N GLU A 196 -33.34 -6.13 -25.10
CA GLU A 196 -33.02 -7.52 -25.48
C GLU A 196 -33.99 -8.53 -24.82
N GLN A 197 -34.22 -8.41 -23.51
CA GLN A 197 -35.13 -9.29 -22.77
C GLN A 197 -36.58 -9.19 -23.29
N LYS A 198 -37.07 -7.98 -23.58
CA LYS A 198 -38.41 -7.75 -24.12
C LYS A 198 -38.62 -8.48 -25.46
N VAL A 199 -37.62 -8.50 -26.34
CA VAL A 199 -37.67 -9.25 -27.60
C VAL A 199 -37.62 -10.76 -27.35
N ALA A 200 -36.80 -11.23 -26.41
CA ALA A 200 -36.75 -12.65 -26.02
C ALA A 200 -38.08 -13.16 -25.43
N ASP A 201 -38.73 -12.36 -24.57
CA ASP A 201 -40.03 -12.68 -23.97
C ASP A 201 -41.14 -12.75 -25.03
N MET A 202 -41.16 -11.80 -25.98
CA MET A 202 -42.10 -11.82 -27.10
C MET A 202 -41.82 -12.97 -28.07
N GLU A 203 -40.56 -13.36 -28.29
CA GLU A 203 -40.25 -14.57 -29.07
C GLU A 203 -40.74 -15.83 -28.35
N GLN A 204 -40.62 -15.91 -27.03
CA GLN A 204 -41.18 -17.01 -26.25
C GLN A 204 -42.73 -17.03 -26.30
N ALA A 205 -43.38 -15.86 -26.26
CA ALA A 205 -44.83 -15.73 -26.42
C ALA A 205 -45.30 -16.17 -27.83
N MET A 206 -44.58 -15.75 -28.87
CA MET A 206 -44.81 -16.15 -30.27
C MET A 206 -44.68 -17.68 -30.43
N ARG A 207 -43.60 -18.28 -29.90
CA ARG A 207 -43.41 -19.74 -29.89
C ARG A 207 -44.55 -20.48 -29.15
N LYS A 208 -45.02 -19.93 -28.02
CA LYS A 208 -46.18 -20.46 -27.26
C LYS A 208 -47.51 -20.36 -28.03
N SER A 209 -47.72 -19.32 -28.83
CA SER A 209 -48.90 -19.25 -29.72
C SER A 209 -48.78 -20.20 -30.92
N LYS A 210 -47.59 -20.34 -31.52
CA LYS A 210 -47.39 -21.27 -32.63
C LYS A 210 -47.72 -22.70 -32.21
N ALA A 211 -47.17 -23.18 -31.10
CA ALA A 211 -47.44 -24.54 -30.61
C ALA A 211 -48.94 -24.80 -30.34
N LYS A 212 -49.70 -23.78 -29.92
CA LYS A 212 -51.17 -23.88 -29.76
C LYS A 212 -51.89 -23.97 -31.10
N TYR A 213 -51.48 -23.17 -32.08
CA TYR A 213 -52.01 -23.22 -33.44
C TYR A 213 -51.70 -24.56 -34.11
N ASP A 214 -50.46 -25.05 -34.00
CA ASP A 214 -50.01 -26.35 -34.50
C ASP A 214 -50.90 -27.48 -33.92
N THR A 215 -50.99 -27.56 -32.59
CA THR A 215 -51.81 -28.58 -31.90
C THR A 215 -53.29 -28.54 -32.31
N LEU A 216 -53.89 -27.35 -32.38
CA LEU A 216 -55.30 -27.20 -32.77
C LEU A 216 -55.54 -27.54 -34.25
N SER A 217 -54.53 -27.34 -35.10
CA SER A 217 -54.59 -27.70 -36.52
C SER A 217 -54.50 -29.22 -36.71
N GLU A 218 -53.60 -29.89 -35.99
CA GLU A 218 -53.53 -31.36 -35.93
C GLU A 218 -54.83 -31.98 -35.37
N ASP A 219 -55.45 -31.36 -34.37
CA ASP A 219 -56.77 -31.77 -33.86
C ASP A 219 -57.86 -31.60 -34.94
N TYR A 220 -57.89 -30.46 -35.64
CA TYR A 220 -58.84 -30.18 -36.71
C TYR A 220 -58.71 -31.17 -37.87
N GLU A 221 -57.50 -31.47 -38.32
CA GLU A 221 -57.24 -32.43 -39.40
C GLU A 221 -57.65 -33.85 -39.01
N ARG A 222 -57.33 -34.32 -37.78
CA ARG A 222 -57.76 -35.65 -37.30
C ARG A 222 -59.29 -35.79 -37.19
N VAL A 223 -59.99 -34.74 -36.77
CA VAL A 223 -61.46 -34.72 -36.76
C VAL A 223 -62.01 -34.77 -38.18
N LYS A 224 -61.43 -33.99 -39.10
CA LYS A 224 -61.84 -33.88 -40.51
C LYS A 224 -61.58 -35.16 -41.33
N MET A 225 -60.49 -35.88 -41.05
CA MET A 225 -60.21 -37.19 -41.66
C MET A 225 -61.07 -38.33 -41.07
N GLY A 226 -61.83 -38.07 -40.01
CA GLY A 226 -62.83 -39.00 -39.46
C GLY A 226 -62.31 -40.04 -38.46
N GLU A 227 -61.00 -40.02 -38.14
CA GLU A 227 -60.36 -40.96 -37.20
C GLU A 227 -60.93 -40.87 -35.77
N ALA A 228 -61.52 -39.73 -35.42
CA ALA A 228 -62.18 -39.48 -34.14
C ALA A 228 -63.29 -40.49 -33.75
N ARG A 229 -63.74 -41.36 -34.68
CA ARG A 229 -64.71 -42.44 -34.40
C ARG A 229 -64.15 -43.63 -33.61
N GLN A 230 -62.84 -43.79 -33.45
CA GLN A 230 -62.26 -45.08 -32.99
C GLN A 230 -61.68 -45.11 -31.55
N SER A 231 -61.94 -44.10 -30.71
CA SER A 231 -61.58 -44.12 -29.28
C SER A 231 -62.78 -44.38 -28.37
N GLY A 232 -63.12 -45.66 -28.18
CA GLY A 232 -64.30 -46.07 -27.40
C GLY A 232 -64.04 -46.20 -25.90
N LYS A 233 -64.52 -45.24 -25.09
CA LYS A 233 -64.97 -45.46 -23.70
C LYS A 233 -65.86 -44.32 -23.22
N MET A 234 -67.12 -44.64 -22.87
CA MET A 234 -68.06 -43.69 -22.29
C MET A 234 -67.72 -43.39 -20.83
N PHE A 235 -67.79 -42.13 -20.40
CA PHE A 235 -68.05 -41.77 -18.99
C PHE A 235 -68.60 -40.35 -18.86
N GLY A 236 -69.52 -40.15 -17.90
CA GLY A 236 -69.99 -38.82 -17.47
C GLY A 236 -71.11 -38.21 -18.32
N ALA A 237 -72.31 -38.09 -17.73
CA ALA A 237 -73.44 -37.39 -18.35
C ALA A 237 -73.39 -35.86 -18.11
N LEU A 238 -74.37 -35.15 -18.69
CA LEU A 238 -74.72 -33.75 -18.41
C LEU A 238 -73.92 -32.62 -19.09
N LYS A 239 -73.61 -32.77 -20.39
CA LYS A 239 -73.63 -31.62 -21.31
C LYS A 239 -74.12 -32.04 -22.70
N GLY A 240 -74.89 -31.18 -23.36
CA GLY A 240 -75.65 -31.53 -24.56
C GLY A 240 -74.80 -31.93 -25.76
N HIS A 241 -75.29 -32.87 -26.56
CA HIS A 241 -74.64 -33.32 -27.79
C HIS A 241 -74.46 -32.14 -28.77
N LYS A 242 -73.21 -31.75 -29.03
CA LYS A 242 -72.87 -31.10 -30.30
C LYS A 242 -72.87 -32.17 -31.39
N SER A 243 -73.43 -31.85 -32.56
CA SER A 243 -73.27 -32.67 -33.76
C SER A 243 -71.79 -32.74 -34.16
N ALA A 244 -71.37 -33.79 -34.88
CA ALA A 244 -69.99 -33.92 -35.37
C ALA A 244 -69.57 -32.69 -36.20
N ALA A 245 -70.45 -32.16 -37.05
CA ALA A 245 -70.23 -30.92 -37.80
C ALA A 245 -70.06 -29.69 -36.88
N GLN A 246 -70.81 -29.60 -35.77
CA GLN A 246 -70.68 -28.51 -34.79
C GLN A 246 -69.42 -28.65 -33.90
N HIS A 247 -68.81 -29.84 -33.88
CA HIS A 247 -67.50 -30.05 -33.25
C HIS A 247 -66.38 -29.62 -34.21
N GLU A 248 -66.46 -30.03 -35.48
CA GLU A 248 -65.56 -29.57 -36.55
C GLU A 248 -65.58 -28.03 -36.69
N GLU A 249 -66.76 -27.42 -36.74
CA GLU A 249 -66.94 -25.96 -36.87
C GLU A 249 -66.36 -25.18 -35.67
N GLU A 250 -66.59 -25.64 -34.43
CA GLU A 250 -65.97 -25.04 -33.23
C GLU A 250 -64.45 -25.20 -33.24
N LEU A 251 -63.94 -26.31 -33.75
CA LEU A 251 -62.51 -26.59 -33.82
C LEU A 251 -61.81 -25.74 -34.90
N LEU A 252 -62.44 -25.59 -36.07
CA LEU A 252 -62.02 -24.64 -37.11
C LEU A 252 -62.01 -23.21 -36.58
N ARG A 253 -63.05 -22.79 -35.85
CA ARG A 253 -63.11 -21.46 -35.22
C ARG A 253 -61.98 -21.24 -34.20
N LYS A 254 -61.57 -22.28 -33.47
CA LYS A 254 -60.42 -22.24 -32.56
C LYS A 254 -59.09 -22.15 -33.31
N VAL A 255 -58.92 -22.90 -34.42
CA VAL A 255 -57.74 -22.80 -35.29
C VAL A 255 -57.60 -21.37 -35.83
N GLN A 256 -58.68 -20.79 -36.36
CA GLN A 256 -58.70 -19.40 -36.87
C GLN A 256 -58.36 -18.37 -35.78
N ALA A 257 -58.87 -18.54 -34.56
CA ALA A 257 -58.51 -17.66 -33.43
C ALA A 257 -57.05 -17.84 -32.97
N ALA A 258 -56.52 -19.06 -33.01
CA ALA A 258 -55.11 -19.34 -32.70
C ALA A 258 -54.15 -18.80 -33.76
N ASP A 259 -54.53 -18.90 -35.04
CA ASP A 259 -53.81 -18.33 -36.19
C ASP A 259 -53.73 -16.80 -36.09
N GLN A 260 -54.86 -16.11 -35.89
CA GLN A 260 -54.88 -14.65 -35.67
C GLN A 260 -54.02 -14.23 -34.48
N THR A 261 -54.03 -15.01 -33.38
CA THR A 261 -53.18 -14.76 -32.20
C THR A 261 -51.70 -14.94 -32.53
N TYR A 262 -51.34 -16.01 -33.26
CA TYR A 262 -49.97 -16.29 -33.68
C TYR A 262 -49.45 -15.21 -34.65
N HIS A 263 -50.25 -14.86 -35.66
CA HIS A 263 -49.94 -13.81 -36.63
C HIS A 263 -49.72 -12.45 -35.95
N GLY A 264 -50.58 -12.09 -34.98
CA GLY A 264 -50.41 -10.88 -34.18
C GLY A 264 -49.10 -10.86 -33.38
N HIS A 265 -48.73 -11.97 -32.73
CA HIS A 265 -47.43 -12.08 -32.05
C HIS A 265 -46.24 -12.03 -33.02
N VAL A 266 -46.36 -12.57 -34.23
CA VAL A 266 -45.31 -12.48 -35.27
C VAL A 266 -45.11 -11.03 -35.73
N GLN A 267 -46.18 -10.29 -36.03
CA GLN A 267 -46.08 -8.87 -36.41
C GLN A 267 -45.48 -8.01 -35.29
N ALA A 268 -45.91 -8.22 -34.04
CA ALA A 268 -45.39 -7.51 -32.88
C ALA A 268 -43.88 -7.77 -32.67
N LEU A 269 -43.48 -9.05 -32.74
CA LEU A 269 -42.08 -9.45 -32.63
C LEU A 269 -41.21 -8.88 -33.76
N GLN A 270 -41.69 -8.90 -35.01
CA GLN A 270 -40.97 -8.31 -36.15
C GLN A 270 -40.76 -6.81 -35.97
N THR A 271 -41.78 -6.08 -35.50
CA THR A 271 -41.74 -4.63 -35.30
C THR A 271 -40.73 -4.25 -34.21
N GLU A 272 -40.75 -4.92 -33.05
CA GLU A 272 -39.80 -4.66 -31.98
C GLU A 272 -38.38 -5.10 -32.36
N ARG A 273 -38.21 -6.29 -32.96
CA ARG A 273 -36.90 -6.81 -33.38
C ARG A 273 -36.24 -5.90 -34.42
N SER A 274 -37.02 -5.32 -35.34
CA SER A 274 -36.56 -4.29 -36.27
C SER A 274 -36.04 -3.05 -35.54
N THR A 275 -36.79 -2.56 -34.55
CA THR A 275 -36.43 -1.38 -33.74
C THR A 275 -35.17 -1.61 -32.89
N LEU A 276 -35.05 -2.79 -32.27
CA LEU A 276 -33.89 -3.21 -31.50
C LEU A 276 -32.62 -3.26 -32.37
N LEU A 277 -32.71 -3.86 -33.56
CA LEU A 277 -31.57 -4.03 -34.47
C LEU A 277 -31.17 -2.73 -35.17
N SER A 278 -32.13 -1.87 -35.53
CA SER A 278 -31.86 -0.62 -36.27
C SER A 278 -31.40 0.54 -35.37
N THR A 279 -31.88 0.59 -34.12
CA THR A 279 -31.72 1.76 -33.25
C THR A 279 -31.07 1.40 -31.92
N THR A 280 -31.75 0.61 -31.08
CA THR A 280 -31.38 0.47 -29.67
C THR A 280 -30.05 -0.26 -29.45
N ARG A 281 -29.78 -1.35 -30.20
CA ARG A 281 -28.52 -2.09 -30.10
C ARG A 281 -27.33 -1.28 -30.65
N PRO A 282 -27.38 -0.67 -31.86
CA PRO A 282 -26.31 0.21 -32.34
C PRO A 282 -25.99 1.38 -31.40
N GLU A 283 -27.02 2.03 -30.82
CA GLU A 283 -26.84 3.13 -29.87
C GLU A 283 -26.13 2.67 -28.58
N ALA A 284 -26.62 1.61 -27.96
CA ALA A 284 -26.04 1.06 -26.73
C ALA A 284 -24.61 0.52 -26.95
N VAL A 285 -24.37 -0.15 -28.08
CA VAL A 285 -23.03 -0.64 -28.48
C VAL A 285 -22.06 0.53 -28.63
N ARG A 286 -22.44 1.57 -29.37
CA ARG A 286 -21.59 2.75 -29.57
C ARG A 286 -21.28 3.46 -28.25
N ALA A 287 -22.29 3.74 -27.44
CA ALA A 287 -22.12 4.42 -26.16
C ALA A 287 -21.22 3.62 -25.21
N LEU A 288 -21.35 2.29 -25.17
CA LEU A 288 -20.46 1.42 -24.39
C LEU A 288 -19.03 1.38 -24.94
N GLN A 289 -18.85 1.34 -26.26
CA GLN A 289 -17.51 1.42 -26.87
C GLN A 289 -16.82 2.75 -26.56
N ASP A 290 -17.54 3.87 -26.63
CA ASP A 290 -16.97 5.19 -26.39
C ASP A 290 -16.62 5.37 -24.90
N LEU A 291 -17.44 4.86 -23.97
CA LEU A 291 -17.12 4.79 -22.53
C LEU A 291 -15.89 3.91 -22.23
N ILE A 292 -15.70 2.79 -22.94
CA ILE A 292 -14.52 1.92 -22.78
C ILE A 292 -13.26 2.66 -23.24
N LYS A 293 -13.30 3.34 -24.40
CA LYS A 293 -12.17 4.14 -24.89
C LYS A 293 -11.83 5.27 -23.92
N GLU A 294 -12.84 5.99 -23.43
CA GLU A 294 -12.68 7.12 -22.49
C GLU A 294 -11.89 6.69 -21.24
N ILE A 295 -12.29 5.58 -20.59
CA ILE A 295 -11.62 5.11 -19.39
C ILE A 295 -10.26 4.45 -19.68
N ASP A 296 -10.13 3.64 -20.73
CA ASP A 296 -8.85 2.98 -21.07
C ASP A 296 -7.78 4.02 -21.46
N LEU A 297 -8.16 5.08 -22.20
CA LEU A 297 -7.29 6.22 -22.52
C LEU A 297 -6.98 7.06 -21.28
N GLY A 298 -7.97 7.30 -20.41
CA GLY A 298 -7.78 8.03 -19.15
C GLY A 298 -6.79 7.35 -18.21
N VAL A 299 -6.90 6.03 -18.03
CA VAL A 299 -5.91 5.23 -17.28
C VAL A 299 -4.52 5.37 -17.91
N SER A 300 -4.42 5.19 -19.23
CA SER A 300 -3.15 5.28 -19.97
C SER A 300 -2.47 6.64 -19.81
N LEU A 301 -3.23 7.74 -19.87
CA LEU A 301 -2.73 9.10 -19.67
C LEU A 301 -2.23 9.32 -18.23
N GLN A 302 -2.93 8.80 -17.22
CA GLN A 302 -2.48 8.88 -15.83
C GLN A 302 -1.22 8.04 -15.59
N MET A 303 -1.06 6.89 -16.26
CA MET A 303 0.18 6.10 -16.21
C MET A 303 1.36 6.84 -16.86
N GLN A 304 1.15 7.57 -17.96
CA GLN A 304 2.17 8.42 -18.59
C GLN A 304 2.56 9.62 -17.70
N LYS A 305 1.58 10.29 -17.08
CA LYS A 305 1.83 11.33 -16.05
C LYS A 305 2.70 10.79 -14.91
N LEU A 306 2.38 9.60 -14.40
CA LEU A 306 3.14 8.96 -13.32
C LEU A 306 4.61 8.76 -13.69
N ALA A 307 4.90 8.24 -14.89
CA ALA A 307 6.28 8.05 -15.36
C ALA A 307 7.05 9.39 -15.38
N SER A 308 6.50 10.40 -16.06
CA SER A 308 7.12 11.74 -16.15
C SER A 308 7.31 12.42 -14.78
N PHE A 309 6.40 12.21 -13.83
CA PHE A 309 6.54 12.73 -12.47
C PHE A 309 7.66 12.02 -11.67
N ASN A 310 7.89 10.72 -11.88
CA ASN A 310 9.02 10.02 -11.23
C ASN A 310 10.36 10.48 -11.82
N GLU A 311 10.45 10.62 -13.14
CA GLU A 311 11.61 11.19 -13.83
C GLU A 311 11.93 12.61 -13.31
N LYS A 312 10.90 13.47 -13.22
CA LYS A 312 11.01 14.84 -12.70
C LYS A 312 11.48 14.87 -11.24
N LEU A 313 10.95 13.99 -10.38
CA LEU A 313 11.37 13.90 -8.97
C LEU A 313 12.85 13.51 -8.85
N LEU A 314 13.27 12.47 -9.57
CA LEU A 314 14.66 11.99 -9.54
C LEU A 314 15.63 13.03 -10.11
N LEU A 315 15.30 13.66 -11.24
CA LEU A 315 16.11 14.71 -11.87
C LEU A 315 16.22 15.95 -10.96
N SER A 316 15.11 16.41 -10.36
CA SER A 316 15.13 17.57 -9.47
C SER A 316 15.95 17.31 -8.19
N ASN A 317 15.90 16.09 -7.64
CA ASN A 317 16.74 15.70 -6.52
C ASN A 317 18.22 15.58 -6.90
N GLY A 318 18.53 15.04 -8.09
CA GLY A 318 19.90 15.02 -8.62
C GLY A 318 20.49 16.43 -8.80
N LEU A 319 19.69 17.37 -9.33
CA LEU A 319 20.07 18.77 -9.51
C LEU A 319 20.21 19.54 -8.19
N ASN A 320 19.46 19.19 -7.13
CA ASN A 320 19.68 19.72 -5.79
C ASN A 320 21.04 19.28 -5.21
N ILE A 321 21.43 18.01 -5.40
CA ILE A 321 22.68 17.44 -4.86
C ILE A 321 23.91 17.90 -5.67
N SER A 322 23.78 17.97 -7.00
CA SER A 322 24.85 18.36 -7.92
C SER A 322 24.35 19.32 -9.00
N PRO A 323 24.24 20.63 -8.70
CA PRO A 323 23.82 21.64 -9.67
C PRO A 323 24.73 21.67 -10.91
N ILE A 324 24.13 21.68 -12.10
CA ILE A 324 24.85 21.85 -13.36
C ILE A 324 25.27 23.33 -13.48
N LYS A 325 26.56 23.59 -13.63
CA LYS A 325 27.10 24.95 -13.81
C LYS A 325 26.86 25.42 -15.24
N GLY A 326 26.09 26.50 -15.38
CA GLY A 326 25.91 27.17 -16.68
C GLY A 326 27.18 27.90 -17.14
N PRO A 327 27.36 28.13 -18.46
CA PRO A 327 28.46 28.92 -18.98
C PRO A 327 28.35 30.38 -18.48
N GLY A 328 29.36 30.82 -17.70
CA GLY A 328 29.37 32.12 -17.02
C GLY A 328 29.10 32.07 -15.50
N GLY A 329 29.10 30.89 -14.88
CA GLY A 329 28.67 30.67 -13.49
C GLY A 329 29.55 31.20 -12.34
N GLU A 330 29.81 32.51 -12.27
CA GLU A 330 30.06 33.16 -10.97
C GLU A 330 28.73 33.23 -10.19
N GLY A 331 28.64 32.49 -9.07
CA GLY A 331 27.42 32.41 -8.25
C GLY A 331 26.55 31.16 -8.43
N SER A 332 26.98 30.17 -9.22
CA SER A 332 26.30 28.87 -9.27
C SER A 332 26.39 28.13 -7.92
N GLN A 333 25.27 27.58 -7.42
CA GLN A 333 25.21 26.85 -6.15
C GLN A 333 26.22 25.69 -6.11
N ARG A 334 26.81 25.46 -4.93
CA ARG A 334 27.79 24.39 -4.74
C ARG A 334 27.07 23.05 -4.75
N SER A 335 27.71 22.03 -5.31
CA SER A 335 27.27 20.64 -5.06
C SER A 335 27.46 20.29 -3.59
N LEU A 336 26.67 19.34 -3.08
CA LEU A 336 26.78 18.86 -1.70
C LEU A 336 28.22 18.45 -1.33
N ARG A 337 28.94 17.82 -2.27
CA ARG A 337 30.37 17.47 -2.11
C ARG A 337 31.27 18.70 -1.94
N GLN A 338 30.99 19.79 -2.67
CA GLN A 338 31.75 21.05 -2.60
C GLN A 338 31.41 21.88 -1.35
N ALA A 339 30.19 21.76 -0.83
CA ALA A 339 29.81 22.33 0.46
C ALA A 339 30.63 21.68 1.58
N VAL A 340 30.57 20.35 1.69
CA VAL A 340 31.31 19.57 2.70
C VAL A 340 32.83 19.69 2.53
N SER A 341 33.35 19.78 1.31
CA SER A 341 34.80 19.99 1.08
C SER A 341 35.29 21.42 1.37
N SER A 342 34.43 22.33 1.87
CA SER A 342 34.81 23.69 2.26
C SER A 342 35.00 23.88 3.77
N ILE A 343 34.97 22.78 4.53
CA ILE A 343 35.27 22.75 5.97
C ILE A 343 36.78 22.89 6.17
N ASP A 344 37.17 23.95 6.89
CA ASP A 344 38.55 24.32 7.20
C ASP A 344 38.74 24.26 8.73
N ASN A 345 39.19 23.10 9.20
CA ASN A 345 39.31 22.82 10.64
C ASN A 345 40.34 23.72 11.33
N ASP A 346 41.45 24.01 10.66
CA ASP A 346 42.52 24.86 11.20
C ASP A 346 42.04 26.30 11.32
N LYS A 347 41.38 26.85 10.29
CA LYS A 347 40.78 28.19 10.36
C LYS A 347 39.71 28.30 11.44
N ASP A 348 38.83 27.31 11.58
CA ASP A 348 37.83 27.32 12.65
C ASP A 348 38.46 27.27 14.05
N LEU A 349 39.52 26.47 14.24
CA LEU A 349 40.29 26.43 15.49
C LEU A 349 41.02 27.76 15.77
N HIS A 350 41.72 28.32 14.78
CA HIS A 350 42.40 29.62 14.92
C HIS A 350 41.41 30.75 15.26
N ASN A 351 40.25 30.78 14.60
CA ASN A 351 39.18 31.74 14.88
C ASN A 351 38.68 31.60 16.33
N TYR A 352 38.44 30.37 16.80
CA TYR A 352 37.98 30.10 18.17
C TYR A 352 39.01 30.55 19.22
N VAL A 353 40.28 30.21 19.04
CA VAL A 353 41.36 30.61 19.97
C VAL A 353 41.58 32.13 19.93
N THR A 354 41.56 32.75 18.76
CA THR A 354 41.72 34.21 18.61
C THR A 354 40.55 34.98 19.23
N ALA A 355 39.33 34.42 19.22
CA ALA A 355 38.19 35.03 19.93
C ALA A 355 38.43 35.15 21.44
N GLN A 356 39.19 34.21 22.04
CA GLN A 356 39.57 34.25 23.45
C GLN A 356 40.69 35.27 23.77
N TYR A 357 41.31 35.91 22.77
CA TYR A 357 42.35 36.92 22.99
C TYR A 357 41.87 38.10 23.87
N ARG A 358 40.57 38.44 23.78
CA ARG A 358 39.95 39.47 24.63
C ARG A 358 39.76 39.06 26.10
N ASN A 359 39.84 37.76 26.38
CA ASN A 359 39.69 37.16 27.70
C ASN A 359 41.06 36.82 28.34
N LEU A 360 42.18 37.15 27.67
CA LEU A 360 43.50 37.03 28.27
C LEU A 360 43.58 37.91 29.52
N PRO A 361 43.99 37.37 30.69
CA PRO A 361 44.27 38.20 31.85
C PRO A 361 45.42 39.17 31.51
N ALA A 362 45.34 40.40 32.02
CA ALA A 362 46.44 41.34 31.89
C ALA A 362 47.73 40.69 32.41
N SER A 363 48.78 40.67 31.57
CA SER A 363 50.02 39.96 31.88
C SER A 363 50.60 40.48 33.19
N SER A 364 50.50 39.66 34.24
CA SER A 364 51.23 39.88 35.48
C SER A 364 52.70 39.65 35.15
N GLY A 365 53.44 40.74 35.03
CA GLY A 365 54.87 40.68 34.71
C GLY A 365 55.65 39.85 35.73
N ASP A 366 56.83 39.38 35.32
CA ASP A 366 57.66 38.44 36.09
C ASP A 366 57.70 38.78 37.58
N VAL A 367 57.51 37.76 38.43
CA VAL A 367 57.34 37.91 39.88
C VAL A 367 58.64 38.42 40.52
N LYS A 368 58.80 39.73 40.49
CA LYS A 368 59.99 40.45 40.94
C LYS A 368 59.98 40.54 42.46
N TYR A 369 60.94 39.87 43.09
CA TYR A 369 61.19 40.03 44.52
C TYR A 369 61.72 41.44 44.82
N GLU A 370 60.88 42.27 45.43
CA GLU A 370 61.30 43.57 45.98
C GLU A 370 61.48 43.44 47.50
N ARG A 371 62.74 43.51 47.96
CA ARG A 371 63.07 43.45 49.39
C ARG A 371 62.55 44.71 50.09
N ASN A 372 61.81 44.53 51.18
CA ASN A 372 61.37 45.62 52.04
C ASN A 372 62.57 46.46 52.53
N ALA A 373 62.48 47.78 52.33
CA ALA A 373 63.55 48.74 52.60
C ALA A 373 64.06 48.75 54.06
N ALA A 374 63.24 48.28 55.01
CA ALA A 374 63.64 48.14 56.43
C ALA A 374 64.75 47.10 56.68
N LEU A 375 65.10 46.26 55.71
CA LEU A 375 66.12 45.21 55.81
C LEU A 375 67.45 45.56 55.11
N ASN A 376 67.77 46.84 55.00
CA ASN A 376 68.99 47.32 54.33
C ASN A 376 69.95 48.03 55.30
N PRO A 377 71.07 47.41 55.71
CA PRO A 377 72.03 48.04 56.62
C PRO A 377 72.88 49.09 55.87
N GLN A 378 72.53 50.37 56.00
CA GLN A 378 73.38 51.45 55.50
C GLN A 378 74.45 51.86 56.52
N SER A 379 75.70 51.63 56.15
CA SER A 379 76.82 52.48 56.56
C SER A 379 77.29 53.32 55.36
N SER A 380 77.33 54.64 55.57
CA SER A 380 78.07 55.68 54.83
C SER A 380 79.44 55.24 54.26
N SER A 381 80.03 55.80 53.19
CA SER A 381 79.72 56.92 52.26
C SER A 381 80.80 56.94 51.13
N HIS A 382 80.99 57.87 50.17
CA HIS A 382 80.55 59.27 49.89
C HIS A 382 80.44 59.57 48.36
N VAL A 383 79.55 60.52 48.02
CA VAL A 383 79.69 61.66 47.06
C VAL A 383 80.63 61.56 45.85
N ALA A 384 80.07 61.69 44.64
CA ALA A 384 80.59 62.58 43.59
C ALA A 384 79.47 63.07 42.62
N THR A 385 79.57 64.34 42.22
CA THR A 385 78.76 65.10 41.23
C THR A 385 78.89 64.58 39.79
N SER A 386 78.05 64.88 38.78
CA SER A 386 76.87 65.79 38.64
C SER A 386 76.09 65.43 37.34
N GLY A 387 74.80 65.81 37.25
CA GLY A 387 74.04 65.81 35.98
C GLY A 387 74.13 67.17 35.23
N PRO A 388 73.17 67.54 34.35
CA PRO A 388 72.02 66.76 33.85
C PRO A 388 71.81 66.82 32.31
N VAL A 389 71.16 65.81 31.70
CA VAL A 389 70.59 65.95 30.33
C VAL A 389 69.18 65.33 30.23
N LEU A 390 68.35 66.09 29.53
CA LEU A 390 66.91 65.97 29.28
C LEU A 390 66.42 64.69 28.58
N GLN A 391 65.23 64.25 28.98
CA GLN A 391 64.17 63.69 28.13
C GLN A 391 63.22 64.85 27.70
N PRO A 392 62.21 64.70 26.81
CA PRO A 392 61.79 63.51 26.05
C PRO A 392 61.29 63.75 24.59
N VAL A 393 60.77 62.66 23.98
CA VAL A 393 59.48 62.59 23.23
C VAL A 393 59.43 62.68 21.69
N LEU A 394 58.59 61.80 21.11
CA LEU A 394 58.08 61.71 19.72
C LEU A 394 59.11 61.43 18.60
N GLY A 395 58.77 60.71 17.52
CA GLY A 395 57.56 59.91 17.27
C GLY A 395 57.39 59.47 15.80
N GLN A 396 56.66 58.35 15.60
CA GLN A 396 56.10 57.84 14.33
C GLN A 396 57.04 57.34 13.19
N ALA A 397 56.81 56.08 12.79
CA ALA A 397 56.81 55.48 11.43
C ALA A 397 57.96 55.69 10.41
N PRO A 398 58.27 54.61 9.66
CA PRO A 398 58.48 54.72 8.22
C PRO A 398 57.59 53.76 7.39
N PRO A 399 57.37 54.02 6.09
CA PRO A 399 56.61 53.16 5.17
C PRO A 399 57.50 52.15 4.38
N SER A 400 56.91 51.49 3.39
CA SER A 400 57.55 50.72 2.30
C SER A 400 58.50 51.58 1.43
N VAL A 401 59.36 51.08 0.52
CA VAL A 401 59.27 49.96 -0.46
C VAL A 401 60.70 49.51 -0.88
N GLY A 402 60.89 48.33 -1.51
CA GLY A 402 62.07 48.10 -2.37
C GLY A 402 62.50 46.65 -2.66
N LEU A 403 62.63 46.30 -3.95
CA LEU A 403 63.11 45.02 -4.49
C LEU A 403 64.63 44.80 -4.24
N SER A 404 65.22 43.59 -4.26
CA SER A 404 65.49 42.80 -5.49
C SER A 404 66.03 41.37 -5.22
N GLY A 405 65.95 40.47 -6.21
CA GLY A 405 66.65 39.15 -6.25
C GLY A 405 68.08 39.22 -6.82
N PRO A 406 68.74 38.11 -7.25
CA PRO A 406 68.15 36.86 -7.76
C PRO A 406 68.76 35.52 -7.23
N GLN A 407 68.33 34.42 -7.85
CA GLN A 407 68.77 33.00 -7.73
C GLN A 407 70.03 32.67 -8.61
N PRO A 408 70.61 31.44 -8.76
CA PRO A 408 70.00 30.07 -8.63
C PRO A 408 70.86 28.87 -8.12
N LEU A 409 70.29 27.66 -8.22
CA LEU A 409 70.85 26.27 -8.23
C LEU A 409 70.84 25.44 -6.91
N GLY A 410 70.56 24.12 -7.05
CA GLY A 410 70.41 23.10 -5.98
C GLY A 410 71.44 21.96 -6.10
N PRO A 411 71.13 20.64 -5.97
CA PRO A 411 69.86 19.95 -5.61
C PRO A 411 70.03 18.90 -4.45
N GLY A 412 69.02 18.07 -4.12
CA GLY A 412 69.24 16.85 -3.30
C GLY A 412 68.02 16.15 -2.67
N SER A 413 67.87 14.84 -2.87
CA SER A 413 66.67 14.03 -2.57
C SER A 413 66.58 13.37 -1.17
N ARG A 414 65.34 13.26 -0.64
CA ARG A 414 64.68 12.06 -0.04
C ARG A 414 65.36 11.19 1.06
N SER A 415 64.75 11.22 2.26
CA SER A 415 64.12 10.08 3.00
C SER A 415 64.93 8.89 3.62
N SER A 416 64.33 8.31 4.68
CA SER A 416 64.34 6.88 5.10
C SER A 416 65.31 6.35 6.19
N THR A 417 64.81 6.32 7.45
CA THR A 417 64.57 5.14 8.35
C THR A 417 65.58 3.99 8.62
N LEU A 418 65.55 3.51 9.89
CA LEU A 418 65.72 2.12 10.44
C LEU A 418 67.07 1.60 11.03
N GLY A 419 66.95 0.89 12.18
CA GLY A 419 67.83 -0.20 12.67
C GLY A 419 68.77 0.06 13.87
N LEU A 420 69.22 -0.92 14.70
CA LEU A 420 68.70 -2.28 15.03
C LEU A 420 69.51 -2.99 16.17
N GLY A 421 68.85 -3.62 17.18
CA GLY A 421 69.36 -4.73 18.05
C GLY A 421 70.37 -4.41 19.19
N PRO A 422 70.89 -5.43 19.96
CA PRO A 422 70.38 -6.80 20.17
C PRO A 422 70.59 -7.49 21.58
N LEU A 423 69.64 -8.36 21.99
CA LEU A 423 69.76 -9.72 22.61
C LEU A 423 70.21 -10.07 24.09
N THR A 424 69.46 -11.03 24.67
CA THR A 424 69.79 -12.17 25.59
C THR A 424 70.02 -12.06 27.13
N GLY A 425 69.41 -12.97 27.91
CA GLY A 425 69.87 -13.44 29.24
C GLY A 425 68.79 -13.75 30.32
N ASN A 426 68.74 -14.98 30.89
CA ASN A 426 67.96 -15.39 32.08
C ASN A 426 68.51 -16.76 32.61
N PRO A 427 68.55 -17.13 33.94
CA PRO A 427 67.41 -17.85 34.57
C PRO A 427 67.29 -17.90 36.15
N GLN A 428 66.20 -18.53 36.65
CA GLN A 428 66.00 -19.26 37.94
C GLN A 428 65.61 -18.54 39.29
N THR A 429 65.25 -19.36 40.30
CA THR A 429 64.26 -19.16 41.43
C THR A 429 64.84 -19.57 42.83
N PRO A 430 64.14 -19.85 44.00
CA PRO A 430 62.69 -19.92 44.39
C PRO A 430 62.29 -19.45 45.85
N THR A 431 61.06 -19.82 46.32
CA THR A 431 60.44 -19.79 47.71
C THR A 431 59.80 -18.48 48.23
N GLY A 432 58.74 -18.44 49.07
CA GLY A 432 57.71 -19.46 49.48
C GLY A 432 56.88 -19.13 50.78
N LEU A 433 55.64 -19.68 50.91
CA LEU A 433 54.73 -19.83 52.11
C LEU A 433 53.56 -18.82 52.40
N ASP A 434 52.54 -19.32 53.14
CA ASP A 434 51.13 -18.85 53.37
C ASP A 434 50.60 -19.38 54.76
N PRO A 435 49.38 -19.08 55.31
CA PRO A 435 48.37 -17.99 55.11
C PRO A 435 48.17 -17.13 56.41
N PRO A 436 47.11 -17.10 57.31
CA PRO A 436 45.77 -17.76 57.48
C PRO A 436 44.56 -16.79 57.81
N PHE A 437 43.55 -17.23 58.61
CA PHE A 437 42.24 -16.57 58.98
C PHE A 437 41.70 -17.09 60.36
N PRO A 438 40.51 -16.68 60.94
CA PRO A 438 39.55 -15.54 60.79
C PRO A 438 39.40 -14.77 62.17
N PRO A 439 38.24 -14.40 62.83
CA PRO A 439 36.80 -14.14 62.50
C PRO A 439 36.12 -12.87 63.17
N ASN A 440 34.77 -12.80 63.15
CA ASN A 440 33.80 -11.97 63.93
C ASN A 440 33.58 -10.45 63.61
N GLY A 441 32.30 -9.99 63.71
CA GLY A 441 31.81 -8.61 63.45
C GLY A 441 31.28 -7.88 64.71
N PRO A 442 30.30 -6.91 64.67
CA PRO A 442 29.22 -6.72 63.67
C PRO A 442 28.86 -5.24 63.24
N SER A 443 27.84 -5.09 62.37
CA SER A 443 26.88 -3.94 62.11
C SER A 443 27.43 -2.52 61.83
N ASP A 444 27.05 -1.82 60.75
CA ASP A 444 25.69 -1.23 60.57
C ASP A 444 25.26 -0.90 59.09
N GLU A 445 24.07 -0.28 58.90
CA GLU A 445 23.30 0.00 57.64
C GLU A 445 23.79 1.18 56.72
N PRO A 446 23.17 1.50 55.54
CA PRO A 446 22.15 0.82 54.70
C PRO A 446 22.35 0.77 53.15
N ARG A 447 21.56 -0.12 52.52
CA ARG A 447 21.05 -0.32 51.12
C ARG A 447 21.49 0.54 49.88
N PRO A 448 21.50 -0.06 48.67
CA PRO A 448 21.70 0.61 47.38
C PRO A 448 20.40 1.14 46.73
N PHE A 449 20.54 1.91 45.64
CA PHE A 449 19.44 2.27 44.73
C PHE A 449 19.76 1.97 43.27
N SER A 450 18.85 1.24 42.62
CA SER A 450 18.79 1.02 41.18
C SER A 450 17.33 1.18 40.74
N GLN A 451 17.04 1.97 39.71
CA GLN A 451 15.85 1.79 38.87
C GLN A 451 15.85 2.67 37.61
N SER A 452 15.76 2.01 36.46
CA SER A 452 14.90 2.48 35.36
C SER A 452 13.43 2.25 35.74
N HIS A 453 12.48 3.01 35.16
CA HIS A 453 11.40 2.43 34.35
C HIS A 453 10.41 3.46 33.78
N SER A 454 9.70 3.01 32.75
CA SER A 454 8.57 3.64 32.06
C SER A 454 7.32 3.77 32.92
N ARG A 455 6.41 4.69 32.55
CA ARG A 455 5.09 4.89 33.19
C ARG A 455 3.98 4.17 32.43
N SER A 456 2.98 3.66 33.16
CA SER A 456 1.60 3.51 32.67
C SER A 456 0.59 3.59 33.83
N PHE A 457 -0.70 3.61 33.52
CA PHE A 457 -1.80 3.92 34.43
C PHE A 457 -2.30 2.73 35.27
N SER A 458 -2.97 3.03 36.39
CA SER A 458 -3.77 2.09 37.17
C SER A 458 -5.09 2.73 37.62
N GLN A 459 -6.23 2.08 37.36
CA GLN A 459 -7.48 2.34 38.10
C GLN A 459 -7.46 1.55 39.42
N GLY A 460 -8.25 2.01 40.41
CA GLY A 460 -8.46 1.30 41.68
C GLY A 460 -9.85 1.62 42.25
N THR A 461 -10.52 0.60 42.78
CA THR A 461 -11.96 0.63 43.14
C THR A 461 -12.17 0.58 44.66
N ALA A 462 -13.25 1.18 45.18
CA ALA A 462 -13.61 1.13 46.60
C ALA A 462 -15.15 0.98 46.82
N PRO A 463 -15.61 0.13 47.76
CA PRO A 463 -17.01 0.00 48.18
C PRO A 463 -17.20 0.45 49.67
N PRO A 464 -18.39 0.25 50.31
CA PRO A 464 -19.69 0.82 49.96
C PRO A 464 -20.42 1.47 51.17
N ALA A 465 -21.41 2.33 50.93
CA ALA A 465 -22.37 2.80 51.96
C ALA A 465 -23.74 3.20 51.37
N GLN A 466 -24.77 3.28 52.21
CA GLN A 466 -26.18 3.52 51.84
C GLN A 466 -26.61 4.99 52.06
N GLY A 467 -27.54 5.52 51.26
CA GLY A 467 -28.10 6.87 51.44
C GLY A 467 -29.26 7.18 50.45
N ALA A 468 -30.25 7.96 50.87
CA ALA A 468 -31.57 8.05 50.22
C ALA A 468 -31.75 9.19 49.18
N HIS A 469 -32.79 9.03 48.36
CA HIS A 469 -33.48 10.02 47.52
C HIS A 469 -34.14 11.18 48.33
N PRO A 470 -34.81 12.22 47.73
CA PRO A 470 -34.79 12.79 46.37
C PRO A 470 -34.58 14.37 46.37
N PRO A 471 -35.41 15.24 45.72
CA PRO A 471 -35.25 15.79 44.34
C PRO A 471 -35.20 17.36 44.25
N GLN A 472 -35.50 17.90 43.04
CA GLN A 472 -35.99 19.28 42.73
C GLN A 472 -34.95 20.45 42.75
N VAL A 473 -35.09 21.56 42.01
CA VAL A 473 -35.81 21.89 40.74
C VAL A 473 -35.20 23.16 40.09
N SER A 474 -35.62 23.55 38.87
CA SER A 474 -35.43 24.84 38.13
C SER A 474 -34.64 26.01 38.78
N GLY A 475 -33.79 26.78 38.10
CA GLY A 475 -33.71 27.15 36.67
C GLY A 475 -33.70 28.69 36.49
N ARG A 476 -33.58 29.21 35.25
CA ARG A 476 -33.59 30.67 34.86
C ARG A 476 -32.36 31.50 35.31
N ILE A 477 -32.03 32.67 34.72
CA ILE A 477 -31.99 33.22 33.33
C ILE A 477 -31.24 34.58 33.41
N ALA A 478 -30.50 34.96 32.35
CA ALA A 478 -29.87 36.29 32.15
C ALA A 478 -28.76 36.72 33.16
N GLY A 479 -27.84 37.62 32.80
CA GLY A 479 -27.52 38.13 31.46
C GLY A 479 -26.69 39.43 31.44
N GLN A 480 -26.24 39.80 30.24
CA GLN A 480 -25.72 41.12 29.82
C GLN A 480 -24.38 41.67 30.41
N GLN A 481 -23.50 42.04 29.46
CA GLN A 481 -22.65 43.26 29.46
C GLN A 481 -21.51 43.39 30.51
N ARG A 482 -20.47 44.23 30.34
CA ARG A 482 -19.77 44.83 29.16
C ARG A 482 -18.68 45.75 29.72
N TYR A 483 -17.43 45.73 29.21
CA TYR A 483 -16.51 46.89 29.11
C TYR A 483 -15.21 46.49 28.42
N GLY A 484 -14.43 47.47 27.91
CA GLY A 484 -13.10 47.24 27.34
C GLY A 484 -12.48 48.46 26.67
N HIS A 485 -11.14 48.53 26.68
CA HIS A 485 -10.21 49.42 25.96
C HIS A 485 -8.79 48.84 26.12
N GLY A 486 -7.81 49.05 25.25
CA GLY A 486 -7.84 49.72 23.93
C GLY A 486 -6.42 50.01 23.41
N GLY A 487 -6.19 49.85 22.09
CA GLY A 487 -4.90 50.13 21.43
C GLY A 487 -3.79 49.08 21.64
N GLY A 488 -2.79 48.94 20.76
CA GLY A 488 -2.62 49.56 19.43
C GLY A 488 -1.21 49.34 18.87
N GLY A 489 -1.08 48.98 17.60
CA GLY A 489 0.22 48.78 16.92
C GLY A 489 0.06 48.03 15.59
N SER A 490 0.80 48.44 14.57
CA SER A 490 0.73 47.87 13.21
C SER A 490 2.12 47.84 12.56
N PHE A 491 2.44 46.75 11.88
CA PHE A 491 3.56 46.67 10.93
C PHE A 491 3.20 45.75 9.76
N SER A 492 3.71 46.09 8.57
CA SER A 492 3.25 45.56 7.29
C SER A 492 4.07 44.36 6.80
N SER A 493 3.46 43.54 5.95
CA SER A 493 4.18 42.68 4.99
C SER A 493 3.72 43.03 3.58
N ALA A 494 4.64 43.01 2.61
CA ALA A 494 4.38 43.31 1.21
C ALA A 494 4.62 42.06 0.36
N GLY A 495 3.72 41.78 -0.59
CA GLY A 495 3.86 40.72 -1.59
C GLY A 495 4.00 41.27 -3.01
N PRO A 496 4.67 40.56 -3.93
CA PRO A 496 4.76 40.95 -5.34
C PRO A 496 3.43 40.72 -6.11
N PRO A 497 3.22 41.40 -7.26
CA PRO A 497 1.89 41.61 -7.83
C PRO A 497 1.46 40.58 -8.90
N GLN A 498 0.15 40.57 -9.20
CA GLN A 498 -0.41 39.92 -10.39
C GLN A 498 -0.59 40.90 -11.57
N LEU A 499 -0.55 40.33 -12.78
CA LEU A 499 -1.22 40.81 -13.99
C LEU A 499 -1.90 39.58 -14.64
N GLY A 500 -3.13 39.64 -15.16
CA GLY A 500 -4.11 40.73 -15.13
C GLY A 500 -5.23 40.46 -16.15
N ALA A 501 -6.48 40.38 -15.69
CA ALA A 501 -7.65 40.19 -16.55
C ALA A 501 -8.83 41.04 -16.03
N LEU A 502 -9.50 41.74 -16.95
CA LEU A 502 -10.65 42.61 -16.66
C LEU A 502 -11.96 42.01 -17.22
N PRO A 503 -13.14 42.44 -16.73
CA PRO A 503 -14.24 41.51 -16.50
C PRO A 503 -15.39 41.64 -17.52
N PHE A 504 -16.34 40.70 -17.40
CA PHE A 504 -17.75 41.00 -17.68
C PHE A 504 -18.65 40.53 -16.53
N GLN A 505 -19.58 41.38 -16.14
CA GLN A 505 -20.63 41.15 -15.12
C GLN A 505 -21.97 40.95 -15.86
N PRO A 506 -22.96 40.23 -15.29
CA PRO A 506 -23.92 40.91 -14.41
C PRO A 506 -24.41 40.01 -13.23
N SER A 507 -24.35 40.50 -11.98
CA SER A 507 -25.44 41.16 -11.22
C SER A 507 -26.39 40.20 -10.46
N SER A 508 -26.51 40.41 -9.15
CA SER A 508 -27.29 39.59 -8.20
C SER A 508 -28.75 40.02 -8.04
N GLY A 509 -29.65 39.07 -7.73
CA GLY A 509 -31.04 39.30 -7.26
C GLY A 509 -31.41 38.38 -6.07
N PRO A 510 -32.39 38.75 -5.21
CA PRO A 510 -32.53 38.17 -3.86
C PRO A 510 -33.62 37.08 -3.68
N SER A 511 -33.48 36.28 -2.62
CA SER A 511 -34.39 35.21 -2.22
C SER A 511 -35.54 35.67 -1.30
N PRO A 512 -36.81 35.20 -1.49
CA PRO A 512 -37.91 35.39 -0.53
C PRO A 512 -38.05 34.29 0.55
N PRO A 513 -38.88 34.50 1.60
CA PRO A 513 -39.04 33.59 2.77
C PRO A 513 -40.16 32.52 2.61
N PRO A 514 -40.27 31.52 3.52
CA PRO A 514 -41.23 30.42 3.42
C PRO A 514 -42.67 30.79 3.86
N ALA A 515 -43.65 30.02 3.35
CA ALA A 515 -45.07 30.09 3.71
C ALA A 515 -45.66 28.68 3.97
N SER A 516 -46.84 28.60 4.60
CA SER A 516 -47.31 27.40 5.31
C SER A 516 -48.65 26.81 4.84
N ALA A 517 -48.63 25.50 4.53
CA ALA A 517 -49.74 24.53 4.70
C ALA A 517 -51.07 24.77 3.92
N PRO A 518 -52.06 23.87 3.99
CA PRO A 518 -52.00 22.39 3.84
C PRO A 518 -52.98 21.86 2.77
N TYR A 519 -52.82 20.61 2.31
CA TYR A 519 -53.92 19.76 1.81
C TYR A 519 -53.61 18.27 2.07
N GLN A 520 -54.64 17.41 2.11
CA GLN A 520 -54.57 16.06 2.70
C GLN A 520 -55.50 15.06 1.97
N ALA A 521 -55.34 13.75 2.29
CA ALA A 521 -56.15 12.57 1.91
C ALA A 521 -55.83 11.87 0.56
N PRO A 522 -56.14 10.57 0.39
CA PRO A 522 -56.14 9.46 1.38
C PRO A 522 -55.47 8.15 0.89
N PRO A 523 -55.25 7.14 1.76
CA PRO A 523 -54.82 5.79 1.36
C PRO A 523 -55.86 4.67 1.63
N GLN A 524 -56.08 3.82 0.61
CA GLN A 524 -56.76 2.50 0.61
C GLN A 524 -56.14 1.68 -0.55
N GLU A 525 -56.09 0.34 -0.60
CA GLU A 525 -56.40 -0.75 0.35
C GLU A 525 -55.68 -2.04 -0.12
N LEU A 526 -55.64 -3.09 0.71
CA LEU A 526 -55.34 -4.47 0.27
C LEU A 526 -56.53 -5.40 0.55
N PRO A 527 -56.95 -6.28 -0.38
CA PRO A 527 -57.73 -7.46 -0.06
C PRO A 527 -56.84 -8.54 0.58
N GLY A 528 -57.32 -9.42 1.46
CA GLY A 528 -58.71 -9.63 1.91
C GLY A 528 -59.05 -11.12 1.78
N ASN A 529 -59.12 -11.85 2.90
CA ASN A 529 -59.37 -13.30 2.92
C ASN A 529 -60.23 -13.70 4.12
N SER A 530 -61.05 -14.75 3.96
CA SER A 530 -62.20 -15.06 4.84
C SER A 530 -62.02 -16.37 5.66
N PRO A 531 -62.81 -16.61 6.74
CA PRO A 531 -62.35 -17.41 7.89
C PRO A 531 -62.89 -18.86 7.99
N GLY A 532 -62.37 -19.60 8.99
CA GLY A 532 -62.86 -20.91 9.46
C GLY A 532 -63.11 -20.95 10.99
N PRO A 533 -63.73 -22.01 11.53
CA PRO A 533 -64.36 -22.03 12.88
C PRO A 533 -63.43 -22.45 14.06
N PRO A 534 -63.86 -22.25 15.33
CA PRO A 534 -62.98 -22.27 16.51
C PRO A 534 -62.99 -23.56 17.37
N GLY A 535 -62.05 -23.65 18.32
CA GLY A 535 -61.98 -24.68 19.38
C GLY A 535 -61.50 -24.11 20.75
N PRO A 536 -61.62 -24.87 21.87
CA PRO A 536 -61.63 -24.30 23.24
C PRO A 536 -60.26 -24.18 23.95
N PRO A 537 -60.18 -23.46 25.11
CA PRO A 537 -58.92 -23.08 25.77
C PRO A 537 -58.52 -23.94 26.98
N GLY A 538 -57.24 -23.90 27.40
CA GLY A 538 -56.83 -24.42 28.72
C GLY A 538 -55.32 -24.43 29.07
N ALA A 539 -54.94 -23.62 30.08
CA ALA A 539 -53.85 -23.83 31.06
C ALA A 539 -52.44 -24.27 30.59
N GLY A 540 -51.47 -23.35 30.70
CA GLY A 540 -50.08 -23.55 30.29
C GLY A 540 -49.11 -24.15 31.33
N ARG A 541 -47.80 -23.99 31.05
CA ARG A 541 -46.66 -24.26 31.95
C ARG A 541 -45.41 -23.47 31.52
N SER A 542 -44.43 -23.35 32.43
CA SER A 542 -43.24 -22.49 32.32
C SER A 542 -42.07 -23.12 31.52
N PRO A 543 -41.14 -22.32 30.95
CA PRO A 543 -39.89 -22.82 30.33
C PRO A 543 -38.85 -23.22 31.38
N PRO A 544 -37.93 -24.15 31.05
CA PRO A 544 -36.55 -23.78 30.64
C PRO A 544 -35.96 -24.75 29.58
N PRO A 545 -34.63 -24.82 29.32
CA PRO A 545 -33.84 -23.83 28.58
C PRO A 545 -33.09 -24.42 27.34
N TYR A 546 -32.42 -23.53 26.58
CA TYR A 546 -31.39 -23.75 25.55
C TYR A 546 -30.94 -25.19 25.17
N GLY A 547 -31.05 -25.53 23.88
CA GLY A 547 -30.21 -26.58 23.25
C GLY A 547 -30.69 -27.07 21.86
N ALA A 548 -29.79 -26.98 20.86
CA ALA A 548 -29.83 -27.54 19.50
C ALA A 548 -30.43 -26.68 18.34
N PRO A 549 -29.71 -26.50 17.21
CA PRO A 549 -30.23 -25.94 15.97
C PRO A 549 -30.88 -27.01 15.07
N SER A 550 -31.92 -26.63 14.33
CA SER A 550 -32.72 -27.53 13.47
C SER A 550 -32.04 -27.89 12.13
N GLN A 551 -32.16 -29.14 11.68
CA GLN A 551 -31.74 -29.56 10.34
C GLN A 551 -32.74 -29.13 9.25
N PRO A 552 -32.29 -28.66 8.06
CA PRO A 552 -33.08 -28.60 6.83
C PRO A 552 -33.15 -29.99 6.14
N PRO A 553 -34.09 -30.21 5.19
CA PRO A 553 -34.29 -31.53 4.56
C PRO A 553 -33.16 -31.94 3.59
N PRO A 554 -32.97 -33.25 3.34
CA PRO A 554 -31.85 -33.77 2.57
C PRO A 554 -31.99 -33.56 1.06
N GLY A 555 -30.98 -32.94 0.44
CA GLY A 555 -30.88 -32.76 -1.01
C GLY A 555 -29.43 -32.64 -1.47
N THR A 556 -28.78 -33.79 -1.70
CA THR A 556 -27.49 -33.98 -2.42
C THR A 556 -26.45 -32.84 -2.30
N SER A 557 -25.65 -32.87 -1.24
CA SER A 557 -24.33 -32.22 -1.21
C SER A 557 -23.22 -33.28 -1.11
N ALA A 558 -22.05 -32.99 -1.66
CA ALA A 558 -20.87 -33.84 -1.51
C ALA A 558 -20.40 -33.89 -0.04
N PRO A 559 -19.66 -34.93 0.40
CA PRO A 559 -19.12 -35.00 1.74
C PRO A 559 -18.01 -33.95 1.93
N ASN A 560 -18.32 -32.83 2.59
CA ASN A 560 -17.32 -31.86 3.03
C ASN A 560 -16.23 -32.57 3.83
N LYS A 561 -14.96 -32.31 3.50
CA LYS A 561 -13.79 -32.76 4.26
C LYS A 561 -13.21 -31.56 5.02
N PRO A 562 -13.78 -31.15 6.16
CA PRO A 562 -13.25 -30.02 6.93
C PRO A 562 -11.77 -30.23 7.27
N VAL A 563 -10.99 -29.16 7.21
CA VAL A 563 -9.56 -29.12 7.54
C VAL A 563 -9.37 -28.26 8.79
N PHE A 564 -10.04 -27.10 8.84
CA PHE A 564 -9.99 -26.18 9.98
C PHE A 564 -10.86 -26.71 11.13
N GLY A 565 -10.41 -26.56 12.38
CA GLY A 565 -11.10 -27.09 13.56
C GLY A 565 -10.88 -28.60 13.81
N LEU A 566 -9.99 -29.26 13.07
CA LEU A 566 -9.53 -30.63 13.36
C LEU A 566 -8.13 -30.61 14.01
N SER A 567 -7.84 -31.60 14.85
CA SER A 567 -6.48 -31.79 15.38
C SER A 567 -5.53 -32.35 14.32
N LEU A 568 -4.24 -32.06 14.45
CA LEU A 568 -3.21 -32.53 13.51
C LEU A 568 -3.17 -34.06 13.43
N SER A 569 -3.40 -34.77 14.54
CA SER A 569 -3.53 -36.24 14.57
C SER A 569 -4.65 -36.76 13.67
N ARG A 570 -5.83 -36.09 13.64
CA ARG A 570 -6.95 -36.48 12.77
C ARG A 570 -6.70 -36.17 11.30
N LEU A 571 -5.95 -35.12 10.99
CA LEU A 571 -5.53 -34.83 9.63
C LEU A 571 -4.48 -35.86 9.15
N TYR A 572 -3.55 -36.23 10.02
CA TYR A 572 -2.56 -37.28 9.75
C TYR A 572 -3.21 -38.66 9.52
N GLU A 573 -4.13 -39.08 10.40
CA GLU A 573 -4.92 -40.33 10.24
C GLU A 573 -5.70 -40.39 8.92
N ARG A 574 -6.21 -39.25 8.44
CA ARG A 574 -7.08 -39.16 7.27
C ARG A 574 -6.32 -39.05 5.95
N ASP A 575 -5.29 -38.21 5.93
CA ASP A 575 -4.59 -37.82 4.70
C ASP A 575 -3.20 -38.47 4.57
N SER A 576 -2.69 -39.12 5.62
CA SER A 576 -1.36 -39.76 5.71
C SER A 576 -0.16 -38.83 5.47
N LEU A 577 -0.35 -37.52 5.68
CA LEU A 577 0.66 -36.48 5.48
C LEU A 577 1.05 -35.86 6.83
N ALA A 578 2.33 -35.96 7.20
CA ALA A 578 2.85 -35.44 8.47
C ALA A 578 2.73 -33.91 8.61
N VAL A 579 2.66 -33.19 7.49
CA VAL A 579 2.36 -31.74 7.43
C VAL A 579 1.08 -31.54 6.62
N PRO A 580 0.03 -30.88 7.16
CA PRO A 580 -1.21 -30.65 6.44
C PRO A 580 -1.02 -29.83 5.15
N MET A 581 -1.76 -30.17 4.09
CA MET A 581 -1.62 -29.50 2.79
C MET A 581 -1.87 -27.99 2.85
N VAL A 582 -2.78 -27.52 3.72
CA VAL A 582 -2.98 -26.08 3.94
C VAL A 582 -1.72 -25.38 4.46
N VAL A 583 -0.93 -26.04 5.30
CA VAL A 583 0.36 -25.52 5.80
C VAL A 583 1.38 -25.48 4.67
N TYR A 584 1.56 -26.62 3.98
CA TYR A 584 2.53 -26.75 2.88
C TYR A 584 2.28 -25.73 1.76
N GLN A 585 1.04 -25.60 1.27
CA GLN A 585 0.72 -24.65 0.20
C GLN A 585 0.89 -23.20 0.65
N CYS A 586 0.54 -22.86 1.90
CA CYS A 586 0.75 -21.49 2.39
C CYS A 586 2.22 -21.13 2.54
N ILE A 587 3.05 -22.06 3.04
CA ILE A 587 4.51 -21.91 3.08
C ILE A 587 5.07 -21.76 1.66
N GLN A 588 4.65 -22.60 0.72
CA GLN A 588 5.15 -22.58 -0.65
C GLN A 588 4.86 -21.26 -1.38
N ALA A 589 3.67 -20.66 -1.19
CA ALA A 589 3.39 -19.33 -1.73
C ALA A 589 4.17 -18.21 -1.02
N ALA A 590 4.35 -18.31 0.30
CA ALA A 590 5.13 -17.33 1.07
C ALA A 590 6.64 -17.39 0.74
N ASP A 591 7.18 -18.57 0.43
CA ASP A 591 8.53 -18.77 -0.08
C ASP A 591 8.70 -18.20 -1.50
N LEU A 592 7.80 -18.56 -2.43
CA LEU A 592 7.93 -18.17 -3.84
C LEU A 592 7.65 -16.69 -4.10
N TYR A 593 6.73 -16.08 -3.33
CA TYR A 593 6.18 -14.74 -3.63
C TYR A 593 6.25 -13.76 -2.44
N GLY A 594 6.62 -14.23 -1.25
CA GLY A 594 6.51 -13.48 0.00
C GLY A 594 7.83 -13.03 0.65
N LEU A 595 8.97 -13.65 0.36
CA LEU A 595 10.22 -13.39 1.08
C LEU A 595 10.71 -11.93 1.01
N ALA A 596 10.35 -11.18 -0.04
CA ALA A 596 10.66 -9.75 -0.19
C ALA A 596 9.52 -8.81 0.24
N LEU A 597 8.38 -9.31 0.71
CA LEU A 597 7.19 -8.52 1.04
C LEU A 597 7.32 -7.86 2.42
N GLU A 598 7.46 -6.53 2.47
CA GLU A 598 7.58 -5.78 3.72
C GLU A 598 6.42 -6.08 4.70
N GLY A 599 6.77 -6.52 5.90
CA GLY A 599 5.81 -6.87 6.93
C GLY A 599 5.01 -8.14 6.65
N ILE A 600 5.53 -9.10 5.87
CA ILE A 600 4.95 -10.44 5.76
C ILE A 600 4.64 -11.03 7.16
N TYR A 601 3.53 -11.75 7.30
CA TYR A 601 2.90 -12.16 8.57
C TYR A 601 2.46 -11.03 9.52
N ARG A 602 3.07 -9.84 9.51
CA ARG A 602 2.63 -8.67 10.30
C ARG A 602 1.43 -7.97 9.67
N GLN A 603 1.39 -7.86 8.34
CA GLN A 603 0.26 -7.30 7.62
C GLN A 603 -0.93 -8.30 7.58
N SER A 604 -2.13 -7.75 7.41
CA SER A 604 -3.38 -8.52 7.28
C SER A 604 -3.85 -8.53 5.83
N GLY A 605 -4.10 -9.72 5.29
CA GLY A 605 -4.71 -9.89 3.97
C GLY A 605 -6.19 -9.55 3.92
N SER A 606 -6.76 -9.62 2.72
CA SER A 606 -8.20 -9.59 2.50
C SER A 606 -8.91 -10.72 3.25
N MET A 607 -9.68 -10.37 4.28
CA MET A 607 -10.52 -11.33 5.01
C MET A 607 -11.48 -12.11 4.09
N ASN A 608 -11.94 -11.50 2.98
CA ASN A 608 -12.76 -12.18 1.98
C ASN A 608 -11.98 -13.27 1.22
N HIS A 609 -10.70 -13.03 0.90
CA HIS A 609 -9.84 -14.04 0.28
C HIS A 609 -9.49 -15.15 1.28
N ILE A 610 -9.15 -14.81 2.53
CA ILE A 610 -8.88 -15.77 3.61
C ILE A 610 -10.07 -16.72 3.79
N GLN A 611 -11.28 -16.20 3.96
CA GLN A 611 -12.48 -17.05 4.13
C GLN A 611 -12.80 -17.87 2.87
N ARG A 612 -12.51 -17.36 1.67
CA ARG A 612 -12.71 -18.09 0.42
C ARG A 612 -11.73 -19.27 0.28
N LEU A 613 -10.44 -19.04 0.56
CA LEU A 613 -9.43 -20.10 0.54
C LEU A 613 -9.66 -21.14 1.64
N LYS A 614 -10.06 -20.71 2.85
CA LYS A 614 -10.52 -21.60 3.94
C LYS A 614 -11.63 -22.54 3.45
N ASN A 615 -12.70 -21.97 2.90
CA ASN A 615 -13.83 -22.75 2.39
C ASN A 615 -13.44 -23.70 1.25
N MET A 616 -12.45 -23.36 0.42
CA MET A 616 -11.92 -24.27 -0.59
C MET A 616 -11.21 -25.47 0.04
N PHE A 617 -10.30 -25.26 1.01
CA PHE A 617 -9.63 -26.34 1.74
C PHE A 617 -10.62 -27.24 2.51
N ASP A 618 -11.64 -26.66 3.16
CA ASP A 618 -12.68 -27.38 3.91
C ASP A 618 -13.68 -28.15 3.02
N THR A 619 -13.76 -27.83 1.73
CA THR A 619 -14.61 -28.52 0.75
C THR A 619 -13.86 -29.65 0.06
N ASP A 620 -12.73 -29.30 -0.58
CA ASP A 620 -11.86 -30.24 -1.28
C ASP A 620 -10.41 -29.76 -1.22
N SER A 621 -9.64 -30.35 -0.32
CA SER A 621 -8.21 -30.06 -0.12
C SER A 621 -7.32 -30.57 -1.27
N SER A 622 -7.86 -31.34 -2.22
CA SER A 622 -7.16 -31.85 -3.42
C SER A 622 -7.45 -31.04 -4.70
N ASN A 623 -8.25 -29.98 -4.60
CA ASN A 623 -8.64 -29.13 -5.72
C ASN A 623 -7.41 -28.44 -6.38
N PRO A 624 -7.19 -28.56 -7.71
CA PRO A 624 -6.07 -27.91 -8.41
C PRO A 624 -6.03 -26.37 -8.26
N ALA A 625 -7.14 -25.71 -7.93
CA ALA A 625 -7.18 -24.29 -7.60
C ALA A 625 -6.56 -23.94 -6.22
N LEU A 626 -6.08 -24.95 -5.49
CA LEU A 626 -5.26 -24.79 -4.28
C LEU A 626 -3.76 -24.97 -4.56
N ASP A 627 -3.35 -25.10 -5.83
CA ASP A 627 -1.93 -25.10 -6.22
C ASP A 627 -1.34 -23.67 -6.12
N PHE A 628 -0.79 -23.33 -4.95
CA PHE A 628 -0.26 -21.99 -4.68
C PHE A 628 1.11 -21.73 -5.31
N ARG A 629 1.61 -22.64 -6.17
CA ARG A 629 2.71 -22.34 -7.10
C ARG A 629 2.27 -21.38 -8.21
N ASN A 630 0.96 -21.25 -8.47
CA ASN A 630 0.39 -20.24 -9.36
C ASN A 630 -0.20 -19.07 -8.54
N PRO A 631 0.27 -17.82 -8.71
CA PRO A 631 -0.19 -16.70 -7.89
C PRO A 631 -1.64 -16.26 -8.18
N GLU A 632 -2.19 -16.61 -9.34
CA GLU A 632 -3.62 -16.41 -9.65
C GLU A 632 -4.54 -17.15 -8.67
N ASN A 633 -4.13 -18.34 -8.21
CA ASN A 633 -4.94 -19.19 -7.32
C ASN A 633 -5.20 -18.57 -5.94
N PHE A 634 -4.36 -17.61 -5.50
CA PHE A 634 -4.55 -16.82 -4.29
C PHE A 634 -4.71 -15.31 -4.55
N TYR A 635 -5.09 -14.92 -5.78
CA TYR A 635 -5.35 -13.53 -6.18
C TYR A 635 -4.14 -12.58 -6.02
N HIS A 636 -2.91 -13.11 -6.12
CA HIS A 636 -1.63 -12.43 -5.82
C HIS A 636 -1.53 -11.87 -4.37
N ASP A 637 -2.46 -12.23 -3.48
CA ASP A 637 -2.56 -11.70 -2.12
C ASP A 637 -1.84 -12.62 -1.10
N VAL A 638 -0.50 -12.52 -1.05
CA VAL A 638 0.35 -13.26 -0.10
C VAL A 638 0.01 -12.95 1.36
N ASN A 639 -0.53 -11.75 1.64
CA ASN A 639 -1.01 -11.40 2.98
C ASN A 639 -2.28 -12.18 3.37
N SER A 640 -3.10 -12.60 2.40
CA SER A 640 -4.20 -13.54 2.63
C SER A 640 -3.72 -14.98 2.78
N VAL A 641 -2.68 -15.40 2.06
CA VAL A 641 -2.09 -16.74 2.25
C VAL A 641 -1.45 -16.88 3.64
N THR A 642 -0.63 -15.92 4.04
CA THR A 642 -0.04 -15.89 5.39
C THR A 642 -1.09 -15.63 6.48
N GLY A 643 -2.18 -14.91 6.17
CA GLY A 643 -3.38 -14.81 7.00
C GLY A 643 -4.09 -16.14 7.20
N LEU A 644 -4.22 -16.94 6.14
CA LEU A 644 -4.84 -18.27 6.16
C LEU A 644 -4.02 -19.27 6.99
N LEU A 645 -2.69 -19.24 6.89
CA LEU A 645 -1.81 -20.08 7.71
C LEU A 645 -1.94 -19.78 9.21
N LYS A 646 -1.89 -18.49 9.59
CA LYS A 646 -2.12 -18.05 10.98
C LYS A 646 -3.52 -18.43 11.48
N LEU A 647 -4.53 -18.39 10.60
CA LEU A 647 -5.89 -18.83 10.93
C LEU A 647 -5.94 -20.33 11.18
N PHE A 648 -5.36 -21.16 10.31
CA PHE A 648 -5.34 -22.61 10.48
C PHE A 648 -4.68 -23.03 11.80
N LEU A 649 -3.51 -22.47 12.11
CA LEU A 649 -2.74 -22.80 13.31
C LEU A 649 -3.47 -22.40 14.61
N ARG A 650 -4.23 -21.29 14.59
CA ARG A 650 -5.02 -20.81 15.73
C ARG A 650 -6.38 -21.50 15.86
N ASP A 651 -6.94 -21.99 14.74
CA ASP A 651 -8.19 -22.75 14.71
C ASP A 651 -7.98 -24.24 15.04
N LEU A 652 -6.78 -24.66 15.46
CA LEU A 652 -6.51 -26.01 15.98
C LEU A 652 -7.16 -26.21 17.36
N PRO A 653 -7.77 -27.38 17.65
CA PRO A 653 -8.34 -27.67 18.97
C PRO A 653 -7.33 -27.78 20.14
N ASP A 654 -6.05 -27.97 19.81
CA ASP A 654 -4.89 -27.93 20.71
C ASP A 654 -3.77 -27.19 19.94
N PRO A 655 -3.06 -26.21 20.53
CA PRO A 655 -2.04 -25.44 19.82
C PRO A 655 -0.90 -26.30 19.25
N LEU A 656 -0.14 -25.76 18.30
CA LEU A 656 0.96 -26.52 17.66
C LEU A 656 2.01 -27.02 18.68
N LEU A 657 2.29 -26.23 19.71
CA LEU A 657 3.20 -26.58 20.81
C LEU A 657 2.50 -27.31 21.98
N THR A 658 1.20 -27.64 21.82
CA THR A 658 0.29 -28.29 22.78
C THR A 658 0.03 -27.51 24.07
N HIS A 659 -1.11 -27.79 24.71
CA HIS A 659 -1.32 -27.41 26.11
C HIS A 659 -0.49 -28.24 27.10
N GLU A 660 -0.16 -29.50 26.78
CA GLU A 660 0.57 -30.42 27.68
C GLU A 660 2.00 -29.94 27.96
N HIS A 661 2.72 -29.50 26.92
CA HIS A 661 4.10 -29.04 27.05
C HIS A 661 4.24 -27.54 27.40
N HIS A 662 3.14 -26.78 27.50
CA HIS A 662 3.16 -25.33 27.67
C HIS A 662 4.01 -24.88 28.89
N ASP A 663 3.75 -25.43 30.08
CA ASP A 663 4.54 -25.09 31.29
C ASP A 663 6.03 -25.43 31.14
N SER A 664 6.36 -26.48 30.39
CA SER A 664 7.76 -26.86 30.13
C SER A 664 8.45 -25.85 29.20
N PHE A 665 7.77 -25.38 28.15
CA PHE A 665 8.27 -24.32 27.28
C PHE A 665 8.49 -23.00 28.05
N ILE A 666 7.53 -22.64 28.91
CA ILE A 666 7.61 -21.44 29.76
C ILE A 666 8.71 -21.57 30.84
N ALA A 667 8.96 -22.77 31.37
CA ALA A 667 10.08 -23.04 32.27
C ALA A 667 11.42 -22.93 31.55
N ALA A 668 11.58 -23.56 30.38
CA ALA A 668 12.79 -23.47 29.56
C ALA A 668 13.13 -22.01 29.20
N ALA A 669 12.13 -21.20 28.83
CA ALA A 669 12.31 -19.78 28.52
C ALA A 669 12.86 -18.95 29.69
N LYS A 670 12.66 -19.38 30.93
CA LYS A 670 13.15 -18.70 32.14
C LYS A 670 14.64 -18.95 32.42
N HIS A 671 15.31 -19.81 31.65
CA HIS A 671 16.78 -19.89 31.67
C HIS A 671 17.43 -18.65 31.04
N ASP A 672 18.37 -18.05 31.76
CA ASP A 672 19.18 -16.93 31.29
C ASP A 672 20.24 -17.41 30.29
N ASP A 673 20.94 -18.50 30.62
CA ASP A 673 21.90 -19.17 29.73
C ASP A 673 21.21 -19.63 28.43
N GLU A 674 21.81 -19.25 27.30
CA GLU A 674 21.21 -19.44 25.98
C GLU A 674 21.35 -20.88 25.46
N VAL A 675 22.44 -21.56 25.85
CA VAL A 675 22.71 -22.95 25.48
C VAL A 675 21.77 -23.88 26.26
N VAL A 676 21.66 -23.69 27.57
CA VAL A 676 20.72 -24.45 28.42
C VAL A 676 19.28 -24.20 28.00
N ARG A 677 18.92 -22.96 27.64
CA ARG A 677 17.60 -22.62 27.10
C ARG A 677 17.34 -23.34 25.77
N ARG A 678 18.27 -23.28 24.82
CA ARG A 678 18.18 -23.97 23.52
C ARG A 678 18.00 -25.49 23.71
N ASP A 679 18.83 -26.11 24.54
CA ASP A 679 18.86 -27.57 24.70
C ASP A 679 17.61 -28.08 25.42
N SER A 680 17.08 -27.31 26.36
CA SER A 680 15.79 -27.58 26.99
C SER A 680 14.64 -27.46 25.98
N LEU A 681 14.64 -26.44 25.11
CA LEU A 681 13.64 -26.28 24.05
C LEU A 681 13.72 -27.42 23.01
N HIS A 682 14.93 -27.81 22.58
CA HIS A 682 15.17 -28.96 21.70
C HIS A 682 14.59 -30.24 22.32
N ALA A 683 14.89 -30.52 23.59
CA ALA A 683 14.40 -31.72 24.28
C ALA A 683 12.85 -31.78 24.38
N ILE A 684 12.19 -30.64 24.65
CA ILE A 684 10.72 -30.58 24.68
C ILE A 684 10.15 -30.74 23.27
N ILE A 685 10.75 -30.11 22.26
CA ILE A 685 10.30 -30.21 20.85
C ILE A 685 10.36 -31.66 20.35
N ASN A 686 11.41 -32.41 20.68
CA ASN A 686 11.52 -33.84 20.35
C ASN A 686 10.57 -34.76 21.15
N SER A 687 9.81 -34.21 22.12
CA SER A 687 8.72 -34.93 22.80
C SER A 687 7.33 -34.63 22.24
N LEU A 688 7.20 -33.69 21.29
CA LEU A 688 5.94 -33.40 20.61
C LEU A 688 5.47 -34.59 19.73
N PRO A 689 4.15 -34.82 19.57
CA PRO A 689 3.63 -35.80 18.63
C PRO A 689 4.10 -35.55 17.19
N ASP A 690 4.39 -36.62 16.42
CA ASP A 690 4.99 -36.54 15.07
C ASP A 690 4.33 -35.49 14.14
N PRO A 691 2.98 -35.35 14.06
CA PRO A 691 2.35 -34.36 13.20
C PRO A 691 2.58 -32.91 13.68
N ASN A 692 2.70 -32.70 15.00
CA ASN A 692 3.04 -31.42 15.60
C ASN A 692 4.51 -31.10 15.35
N TYR A 693 5.42 -32.04 15.60
CA TYR A 693 6.86 -31.89 15.32
C TYR A 693 7.12 -31.56 13.85
N ALA A 694 6.58 -32.34 12.91
CA ALA A 694 6.78 -32.15 11.47
C ALA A 694 6.20 -30.80 10.99
N THR A 695 5.00 -30.42 11.46
CA THR A 695 4.38 -29.13 11.15
C THR A 695 5.18 -27.96 11.73
N LEU A 696 5.71 -28.09 12.94
CA LEU A 696 6.57 -27.09 13.58
C LEU A 696 7.92 -26.94 12.87
N ARG A 697 8.57 -28.04 12.48
CA ARG A 697 9.84 -28.02 11.73
C ARG A 697 9.65 -27.33 10.38
N ALA A 698 8.63 -27.71 9.62
CA ALA A 698 8.30 -27.08 8.33
C ALA A 698 8.03 -25.57 8.47
N LEU A 699 7.25 -25.17 9.49
CA LEU A 699 6.98 -23.76 9.77
C LEU A 699 8.26 -23.00 10.18
N THR A 700 9.08 -23.55 11.07
CA THR A 700 10.31 -22.89 11.55
C THR A 700 11.31 -22.70 10.42
N LEU A 701 11.53 -23.72 9.57
CA LEU A 701 12.40 -23.61 8.39
C LEU A 701 11.89 -22.60 7.35
N HIS A 702 10.59 -22.33 7.27
CA HIS A 702 10.04 -21.22 6.50
C HIS A 702 10.29 -19.86 7.17
N LEU A 703 9.96 -19.73 8.45
CA LEU A 703 10.12 -18.47 9.19
C LEU A 703 11.60 -18.05 9.33
N TYR A 704 12.53 -19.00 9.36
CA TYR A 704 13.97 -18.73 9.24
C TYR A 704 14.33 -18.07 7.90
N ARG A 705 13.80 -18.57 6.78
CA ARG A 705 14.03 -17.99 5.44
C ARG A 705 13.39 -16.60 5.29
N VAL A 706 12.27 -16.35 5.97
CA VAL A 706 11.70 -15.00 6.12
C VAL A 706 12.64 -14.10 6.94
N MET A 707 13.16 -14.60 8.07
CA MET A 707 14.07 -13.87 8.97
C MET A 707 15.41 -13.50 8.30
N ASP A 708 15.99 -14.37 7.49
CA ASP A 708 17.20 -14.09 6.72
C ASP A 708 16.99 -12.92 5.72
N ASN A 709 15.79 -12.88 5.12
CA ASN A 709 15.36 -11.78 4.25
C ASN A 709 14.87 -10.52 5.02
N SER A 710 15.04 -10.46 6.34
CA SER A 710 14.57 -9.33 7.19
C SER A 710 15.16 -7.97 6.83
N HIS A 711 16.32 -7.93 6.20
CA HIS A 711 16.91 -6.69 5.66
C HIS A 711 15.96 -6.01 4.64
N THR A 712 15.22 -6.81 3.85
CA THR A 712 14.22 -6.35 2.87
C THR A 712 12.81 -6.36 3.48
N ASN A 713 12.35 -7.50 4.01
CA ASN A 713 10.95 -7.64 4.46
C ASN A 713 10.67 -7.08 5.86
N ARG A 714 11.68 -6.62 6.60
CA ARG A 714 11.61 -6.02 7.96
C ARG A 714 11.16 -6.96 9.09
N MET A 715 11.08 -8.27 8.85
CA MET A 715 10.63 -9.27 9.83
C MET A 715 11.80 -10.05 10.43
N ASN A 716 12.43 -9.48 11.46
CA ASN A 716 13.43 -10.20 12.27
C ASN A 716 12.79 -11.25 13.19
N SER A 717 13.61 -12.05 13.88
CA SER A 717 13.18 -13.12 14.80
C SER A 717 12.13 -12.65 15.80
N HIS A 718 12.38 -11.51 16.46
CA HIS A 718 11.51 -10.93 17.46
C HIS A 718 10.15 -10.48 16.88
N ASN A 719 10.15 -9.81 15.72
CA ASN A 719 8.92 -9.40 15.03
C ASN A 719 8.06 -10.61 14.63
N LEU A 720 8.68 -11.74 14.26
CA LEU A 720 7.97 -12.99 13.99
C LEU A 720 7.50 -13.66 15.28
N ALA A 721 8.31 -13.68 16.34
CA ALA A 721 7.97 -14.26 17.64
C ALA A 721 6.79 -13.56 18.32
N VAL A 722 6.67 -12.23 18.20
CA VAL A 722 5.50 -11.45 18.65
C VAL A 722 4.19 -11.89 17.98
N ILE A 723 4.26 -12.40 16.74
CA ILE A 723 3.09 -12.88 15.98
C ILE A 723 2.83 -14.36 16.28
N PHE A 724 3.89 -15.18 16.31
CA PHE A 724 3.77 -16.63 16.38
C PHE A 724 3.70 -17.19 17.82
N GLY A 725 4.23 -16.51 18.85
CA GLY A 725 4.08 -16.92 20.26
C GLY A 725 2.63 -17.26 20.64
N PRO A 726 1.69 -16.30 20.61
CA PRO A 726 0.28 -16.56 20.88
C PRO A 726 -0.40 -17.48 19.84
N THR A 727 0.13 -17.56 18.61
CA THR A 727 -0.45 -18.40 17.54
C THR A 727 -0.07 -19.88 17.69
N LEU A 728 1.08 -20.20 18.30
CA LEU A 728 1.61 -21.56 18.41
C LEU A 728 1.50 -22.15 19.82
N MET A 729 1.51 -21.31 20.87
CA MET A 729 1.31 -21.71 22.27
C MET A 729 -0.13 -21.49 22.76
N GLY A 730 -0.98 -20.86 21.95
CA GLY A 730 -2.38 -20.56 22.28
C GLY A 730 -2.56 -19.29 23.11
N THR A 731 -3.81 -18.81 23.16
CA THR A 731 -4.21 -17.59 23.88
C THR A 731 -5.28 -17.89 24.93
N ASP A 732 -4.96 -18.74 25.92
CA ASP A 732 -5.88 -18.97 27.04
C ASP A 732 -6.06 -17.66 27.85
N PRO A 733 -7.29 -17.14 28.01
CA PRO A 733 -7.52 -15.88 28.72
C PRO A 733 -7.05 -15.86 30.19
N SER A 734 -6.81 -17.02 30.80
CA SER A 734 -6.34 -17.13 32.19
C SER A 734 -4.83 -16.94 32.37
N THR A 735 -4.01 -17.28 31.36
CA THR A 735 -2.53 -17.20 31.43
C THR A 735 -1.93 -16.12 30.52
N ALA A 736 -2.65 -15.72 29.45
CA ALA A 736 -2.11 -14.91 28.34
C ALA A 736 -1.48 -13.55 28.70
N ILE A 737 -1.73 -12.97 29.88
CA ILE A 737 -1.14 -11.68 30.28
C ILE A 737 0.24 -11.87 30.95
N ALA A 738 0.44 -12.93 31.72
CA ALA A 738 1.69 -13.17 32.44
C ALA A 738 2.75 -13.81 31.53
N ASP A 739 2.35 -14.77 30.70
CA ASP A 739 3.29 -15.60 29.96
C ASP A 739 3.59 -15.12 28.53
N ALA A 740 2.89 -14.13 28.00
CA ALA A 740 3.13 -13.61 26.64
C ALA A 740 4.61 -13.23 26.38
N GLY A 741 5.29 -12.62 27.36
CA GLY A 741 6.72 -12.31 27.24
C GLY A 741 7.61 -13.56 27.15
N TRP A 742 7.25 -14.62 27.87
CA TRP A 742 7.95 -15.91 27.82
C TRP A 742 7.63 -16.66 26.52
N GLN A 743 6.37 -16.67 26.06
CA GLN A 743 5.97 -17.24 24.75
C GLN A 743 6.75 -16.60 23.59
N ILE A 744 6.95 -15.28 23.63
CA ILE A 744 7.81 -14.57 22.66
C ILE A 744 9.26 -15.07 22.77
N LYS A 745 9.83 -15.15 23.99
CA LYS A 745 11.21 -15.65 24.20
C LYS A 745 11.38 -17.12 23.75
N VAL A 746 10.36 -17.97 23.86
CA VAL A 746 10.34 -19.34 23.29
C VAL A 746 10.53 -19.28 21.78
N ILE A 747 9.62 -18.63 21.05
CA ILE A 747 9.66 -18.62 19.57
C ILE A 747 10.89 -17.87 19.05
N ASP A 748 11.31 -16.78 19.69
CA ASP A 748 12.52 -16.04 19.33
C ASP A 748 13.79 -16.90 19.48
N THR A 749 13.90 -17.67 20.59
CA THR A 749 15.01 -18.62 20.77
C THR A 749 14.97 -19.74 19.74
N ILE A 750 13.79 -20.27 19.41
CA ILE A 750 13.62 -21.33 18.40
C ILE A 750 14.07 -20.83 17.02
N LEU A 751 13.62 -19.65 16.59
CA LEU A 751 13.97 -19.07 15.29
C LEU A 751 15.48 -18.81 15.17
N GLN A 752 16.08 -18.19 16.19
CA GLN A 752 17.53 -17.91 16.21
C GLN A 752 18.39 -19.19 16.20
N ASN A 753 17.87 -20.31 16.71
CA ASN A 753 18.59 -21.59 16.80
C ASN A 753 18.00 -22.67 15.89
N THR A 754 17.34 -22.30 14.79
CA THR A 754 16.57 -23.22 13.91
C THR A 754 17.35 -24.51 13.58
N TYR A 755 18.54 -24.40 12.97
CA TYR A 755 19.40 -25.53 12.59
C TYR A 755 20.13 -26.24 13.74
N GLN A 756 19.86 -25.85 14.99
CA GLN A 756 20.39 -26.49 16.21
C GLN A 756 19.26 -27.17 17.03
N ILE A 757 18.00 -26.94 16.63
CA ILE A 757 16.78 -27.50 17.21
C ILE A 757 16.13 -28.49 16.23
N PHE A 758 16.30 -28.25 14.94
CA PHE A 758 15.89 -29.13 13.86
C PHE A 758 17.11 -29.41 12.98
N ASP A 759 17.49 -30.68 12.86
CA ASP A 759 18.59 -31.11 11.99
C ASP A 759 18.31 -30.75 10.51
N GLU A 760 19.36 -30.60 9.70
CA GLU A 760 19.26 -30.54 8.24
C GLU A 760 19.02 -31.96 7.67
N ASP A 761 18.12 -32.11 6.69
CA ASP A 761 17.92 -33.34 5.90
C ASP A 761 18.78 -33.32 4.62
#